data_AF-A0A1I8CWF1-F1
#
_entry.id   AF-A0A1I8CWF1-F1
#
_cell.length_a   1.000
_cell.length_b   1.000
_cell.length_c   1.000
_cell.angle_alpha   90.00
_cell.angle_beta   90.00
_cell.angle_gamma   90.00
#
_symmetry.space_group_name_H-M   'P 1'
#
loop_
_entity.id
_entity.type
_entity.pdbx_description
1 polymer ?
#
loop_
_entity_poly.entity_id
_entity_poly.type
_entity_poly.pdbx_seq_one_letter_code
_entity_poly.pdbx_strand_id
1 'polypeptide(L)'
;MTSTLLSVFDFDLNHHVNTNCAAIGKFIENGVDEVAVATPENKIILHDDINSIICYDISKNKTIFSRDMPEGVNCIEISNTLDSEKQVYIVCGCGSAIWGLDVNGEEKFWTTVGSTINCIAISDIDDDTFEELLVGNEDQDIKIFKKDMMVDEINEKDSVITLTAIDQGVFAFGLSSGIIGLFAEGRQMWRIKCKHPVVGFIRFPDEKCVTNVLSNGLIEIRYQDTGEVVTRHNCDRNVTNMFLAQLNAAETPQLTIVSSDGRIICFNYKSSLMSEHNRAQEIIRQFDTKRNTLLTELQLYENKSIEDVSHSIKILRETHLNVDLEITMHRGIEVIVDVDEDVEIRAVIFIAEGIFKGETVVSHPNKDFSNRVVVPIKYDGDVQVDLVIRVMIAFPNNDTHFQMMETVKSIPKFASLIYVKNEAAEQESNVEMQFVSSNFKLSEWFDYNFLAEVNTEDTPVKRFYSLRNKNYLVIKRDDDGYLHIHHNDIKLVGELVQSIAKYHDLRELKSVAYFPFEEEKMKQMAVEIEGAYEINNRMAAEFAQKISLAKECVIRGEDFIANHQYSSCKKVFNRANVMNQDLLAQHRIRVKTRQTLLNLFKSLNASIDLYSKLRVGHAASSLIVESRKAIADESLNLIPSILRHGL
;
A
#
# COMPACT_ATOMS: atom_id res chain seq x y z
N MET A 1 -14.25 33.29 15.77
CA MET A 1 -14.19 31.95 15.14
C MET A 1 -14.70 30.96 16.16
N THR A 2 -16.00 30.67 16.15
CA THR A 2 -16.54 29.55 16.94
C THR A 2 -16.27 28.29 16.14
N SER A 3 -15.28 27.50 16.55
CA SER A 3 -14.98 26.23 15.92
C SER A 3 -16.17 25.27 16.10
N THR A 4 -16.54 24.59 15.01
CA THR A 4 -17.54 23.51 14.98
C THR A 4 -17.16 22.33 15.86
N LEU A 5 -15.85 22.15 16.07
CA LEU A 5 -15.28 21.25 17.08
C LEU A 5 -14.90 22.05 18.33
N LEU A 6 -15.43 21.62 19.48
CA LEU A 6 -15.07 22.15 20.78
C LEU A 6 -14.34 21.07 21.57
N SER A 7 -13.16 21.40 22.10
CA SER A 7 -12.49 20.54 23.07
C SER A 7 -13.34 20.48 24.34
N VAL A 8 -13.79 19.28 24.68
CA VAL A 8 -14.55 18.99 25.91
C VAL A 8 -13.61 18.47 27.00
N PHE A 9 -12.53 17.81 26.58
CA PHE A 9 -11.54 17.23 27.47
C PHE A 9 -10.15 17.39 26.85
N ASP A 10 -9.17 17.73 27.69
CA ASP A 10 -7.79 17.96 27.31
C ASP A 10 -6.92 17.50 28.49
N PHE A 11 -6.16 16.43 28.27
CA PHE A 11 -5.38 15.77 29.29
C PHE A 11 -3.96 15.53 28.82
N ASP A 12 -3.00 15.69 29.73
CA ASP A 12 -1.57 15.60 29.42
C ASP A 12 -0.98 14.38 30.14
N LEU A 13 -0.55 13.37 29.37
CA LEU A 13 0.21 12.25 29.90
C LEU A 13 1.68 12.64 30.04
N ASN A 14 2.32 12.23 31.11
CA ASN A 14 3.76 12.44 31.32
C ASN A 14 4.66 11.53 30.44
N HIS A 15 4.10 10.96 29.36
CA HIS A 15 4.77 9.96 28.55
C HIS A 15 4.55 10.24 27.06
N HIS A 16 5.60 10.00 26.27
CA HIS A 16 5.48 9.95 24.82
C HIS A 16 4.62 8.76 24.38
N VAL A 17 3.94 8.92 23.25
CA VAL A 17 3.05 7.90 22.69
C VAL A 17 3.63 7.41 21.38
N ASN A 18 3.74 6.08 21.24
CA ASN A 18 4.15 5.47 19.99
C ASN A 18 3.06 5.59 18.94
N THR A 19 3.45 5.82 17.69
CA THR A 19 2.51 5.98 16.57
C THR A 19 1.69 4.71 16.36
N ASN A 20 0.37 4.84 16.17
CA ASN A 20 -0.57 3.74 16.01
C ASN A 20 -0.68 2.78 17.22
N CYS A 21 -0.18 3.16 18.40
CA CYS A 21 -0.19 2.29 19.59
C CYS A 21 -1.12 2.78 20.72
N ALA A 22 -2.22 3.45 20.39
CA ALA A 22 -3.28 3.79 21.34
C ALA A 22 -4.63 3.24 20.86
N ALA A 23 -5.39 2.70 21.80
CA ALA A 23 -6.70 2.11 21.57
C ALA A 23 -7.68 2.54 22.68
N ILE A 24 -8.97 2.37 22.40
CA ILE A 24 -10.03 2.63 23.37
C ILE A 24 -10.89 1.40 23.56
N GLY A 25 -11.32 1.15 24.79
CA GLY A 25 -12.20 0.03 25.08
C GLY A 25 -12.67 0.01 26.52
N LYS A 26 -13.61 -0.89 26.82
CA LYS A 26 -14.14 -1.11 28.16
C LYS A 26 -13.31 -2.17 28.86
N PHE A 27 -12.29 -1.76 29.61
CA PHE A 27 -11.39 -2.68 30.30
C PHE A 27 -11.89 -3.12 31.67
N ILE A 28 -12.78 -2.34 32.27
CA ILE A 28 -13.42 -2.60 33.56
C ILE A 28 -14.93 -2.76 33.33
N GLU A 29 -15.59 -3.65 34.09
CA GLU A 29 -17.05 -3.89 34.05
C GLU A 29 -17.90 -2.70 34.56
N ASN A 30 -17.43 -1.46 34.36
CA ASN A 30 -18.11 -0.22 34.75
C ASN A 30 -18.87 0.41 33.57
N GLY A 31 -18.72 -0.14 32.35
CA GLY A 31 -19.46 0.29 31.17
C GLY A 31 -18.96 1.58 30.49
N VAL A 32 -17.90 2.20 31.01
CA VAL A 32 -17.24 3.41 30.48
C VAL A 32 -16.04 3.03 29.62
N ASP A 33 -15.84 3.76 28.52
CA ASP A 33 -14.67 3.59 27.67
C ASP A 33 -13.42 4.18 28.34
N GLU A 34 -12.36 3.40 28.38
CA GLU A 34 -11.05 3.78 28.89
C GLU A 34 -10.05 3.78 27.74
N VAL A 35 -9.12 4.74 27.76
CA VAL A 35 -8.07 4.82 26.74
C VAL A 35 -6.85 4.04 27.21
N ALA A 36 -6.44 3.05 26.43
CA ALA A 36 -5.15 2.38 26.58
C ALA A 36 -4.14 3.03 25.63
N VAL A 37 -3.02 3.50 26.17
CA VAL A 37 -1.95 4.13 25.39
C VAL A 37 -0.66 3.38 25.65
N ALA A 38 -0.01 2.88 24.60
CA ALA A 38 1.33 2.34 24.72
C ALA A 38 2.34 3.49 24.81
N THR A 39 3.10 3.47 25.89
CA THR A 39 4.22 4.39 26.12
C THR A 39 5.52 3.62 25.98
N PRO A 40 6.66 4.27 25.66
CA PRO A 40 7.97 3.61 25.62
C PRO A 40 8.36 2.88 26.91
N GLU A 41 7.66 3.16 28.03
CA GLU A 41 8.07 2.70 29.36
C GLU A 41 7.07 1.77 30.08
N ASN A 42 5.85 1.50 29.59
CA ASN A 42 4.96 0.44 30.13
C ASN A 42 3.72 0.15 29.24
N LYS A 43 3.12 -1.04 29.46
CA LYS A 43 2.57 -1.96 28.44
C LYS A 43 1.13 -2.43 28.81
N ILE A 44 0.10 -2.30 27.94
CA ILE A 44 -1.20 -3.07 27.94
C ILE A 44 -1.72 -3.32 26.49
N ILE A 45 -2.21 -4.54 26.20
CA ILE A 45 -2.24 -5.27 24.89
C ILE A 45 -0.93 -5.07 24.12
N LEU A 46 -0.01 -5.99 24.32
CA LEU A 46 1.40 -5.75 24.05
C LEU A 46 1.72 -6.26 22.66
N HIS A 47 1.82 -5.34 21.71
CA HIS A 47 2.95 -5.42 20.81
C HIS A 47 4.19 -5.10 21.65
N ASP A 48 5.02 -6.11 21.93
CA ASP A 48 6.38 -5.85 22.36
C ASP A 48 7.14 -5.28 21.15
N ASP A 49 8.12 -4.38 21.35
CA ASP A 49 9.12 -4.02 20.33
C ASP A 49 9.84 -5.28 19.74
N ILE A 50 9.57 -6.43 20.33
CA ILE A 50 10.08 -7.74 20.01
C ILE A 50 8.90 -8.66 19.67
N ASN A 51 8.42 -8.56 18.43
CA ASN A 51 7.86 -9.67 17.64
C ASN A 51 6.85 -10.59 18.33
N SER A 52 6.04 -10.11 19.26
CA SER A 52 5.11 -10.97 19.98
C SER A 52 3.78 -10.27 20.20
N ILE A 53 2.73 -11.09 20.22
CA ILE A 53 1.37 -10.68 20.54
C ILE A 53 1.04 -11.21 21.92
N ILE A 54 0.64 -10.30 22.80
CA ILE A 54 0.20 -10.64 24.15
C ILE A 54 -1.23 -10.14 24.35
N CYS A 55 -2.14 -11.08 24.55
CA CYS A 55 -3.50 -10.80 24.96
C CYS A 55 -3.58 -10.84 26.50
N TYR A 56 -4.00 -9.73 27.11
CA TYR A 56 -3.95 -9.54 28.56
C TYR A 56 -5.29 -9.09 29.13
N ASP A 57 -5.82 -9.84 30.10
CA ASP A 57 -7.00 -9.47 30.88
C ASP A 57 -6.56 -8.57 32.03
N ILE A 58 -6.83 -7.27 31.90
CA ILE A 58 -6.47 -6.24 32.88
C ILE A 58 -7.26 -6.44 34.18
N SER A 59 -8.55 -6.77 34.07
CA SER A 59 -9.45 -6.93 35.21
C SER A 59 -9.01 -8.07 36.13
N LYS A 60 -8.51 -9.16 35.54
CA LYS A 60 -8.02 -10.35 36.27
C LYS A 60 -6.51 -10.37 36.44
N ASN A 61 -5.81 -9.37 35.90
CA ASN A 61 -4.36 -9.30 35.87
C ASN A 61 -3.72 -10.61 35.35
N LYS A 62 -4.22 -11.11 34.21
CA LYS A 62 -3.88 -12.43 33.67
C LYS A 62 -3.60 -12.36 32.17
N THR A 63 -2.46 -12.89 31.74
CA THR A 63 -2.19 -13.16 30.32
C THR A 63 -3.08 -14.30 29.82
N ILE A 64 -3.88 -14.03 28.79
CA ILE A 64 -4.72 -15.02 28.10
C ILE A 64 -3.82 -15.89 27.24
N PHE A 65 -3.04 -15.26 26.35
CA PHE A 65 -1.99 -15.93 25.57
C PHE A 65 -0.83 -14.98 25.29
N SER A 66 0.32 -15.57 24.99
CA SER A 66 1.52 -14.89 24.49
C SER A 66 2.06 -15.72 23.33
N ARG A 67 2.20 -15.12 22.15
CA ARG A 67 2.65 -15.79 20.94
C ARG A 67 3.77 -15.01 20.27
N ASP A 68 4.85 -15.70 19.94
CA ASP A 68 5.93 -15.14 19.14
C ASP A 68 5.55 -15.14 17.65
N MET A 69 5.64 -13.97 17.03
CA MET A 69 5.38 -13.71 15.62
C MET A 69 6.72 -13.52 14.89
N PRO A 70 7.16 -14.48 14.05
CA PRO A 70 8.50 -14.49 13.47
C PRO A 70 8.89 -13.18 12.76
N GLU A 71 7.95 -12.59 12.01
CA GLU A 71 8.16 -11.41 11.18
C GLU A 71 7.91 -10.06 11.87
N GLY A 72 7.50 -10.06 13.14
CA GLY A 72 7.01 -8.84 13.82
C GLY A 72 5.57 -8.52 13.43
N VAL A 73 4.91 -7.62 14.16
CA VAL A 73 3.50 -7.26 13.91
C VAL A 73 3.43 -5.78 13.58
N ASN A 74 2.89 -5.45 12.41
CA ASN A 74 2.79 -4.07 11.94
C ASN A 74 1.41 -3.48 12.23
N CYS A 75 0.36 -4.31 12.13
CA CYS A 75 -1.02 -3.90 12.37
C CYS A 75 -1.84 -5.08 12.92
N ILE A 76 -2.90 -4.77 13.67
CA ILE A 76 -3.81 -5.73 14.30
C ILE A 76 -5.22 -5.19 14.17
N GLU A 77 -6.15 -6.04 13.78
CA GLU A 77 -7.59 -5.76 13.74
C GLU A 77 -8.35 -6.92 14.40
N ILE A 78 -9.54 -6.66 14.95
CA ILE A 78 -10.38 -7.67 15.60
C ILE A 78 -11.72 -7.72 14.88
N SER A 79 -12.17 -8.91 14.50
CA SER A 79 -13.50 -9.13 13.91
C SER A 79 -14.18 -10.33 14.53
N ASN A 80 -15.52 -10.35 14.49
CA ASN A 80 -16.34 -11.48 14.93
C ASN A 80 -17.22 -12.06 13.80
N THR A 81 -16.93 -11.70 12.55
CA THR A 81 -17.82 -11.85 11.39
C THR A 81 -17.10 -12.35 10.14
N LEU A 82 -15.80 -12.62 10.23
CA LEU A 82 -14.98 -13.28 9.19
C LEU A 82 -15.43 -14.70 8.82
N ASP A 83 -16.27 -15.33 9.65
CA ASP A 83 -16.76 -16.69 9.39
C ASP A 83 -18.23 -16.85 9.80
N SER A 84 -18.89 -17.81 9.15
CA SER A 84 -20.20 -18.38 9.48
C SER A 84 -20.39 -18.74 10.95
N GLU A 85 -19.30 -19.09 11.65
CA GLU A 85 -19.34 -19.46 13.06
C GLU A 85 -19.39 -18.27 14.04
N LYS A 86 -19.26 -17.02 13.55
CA LYS A 86 -19.24 -15.79 14.36
C LYS A 86 -18.27 -15.81 15.55
N GLN A 87 -17.12 -16.46 15.36
CA GLN A 87 -16.05 -16.49 16.34
C GLN A 87 -15.25 -15.18 16.29
N VAL A 88 -14.70 -14.76 17.44
CA VAL A 88 -13.80 -13.61 17.50
C VAL A 88 -12.42 -14.03 16.98
N TYR A 89 -11.97 -13.35 15.94
CA TYR A 89 -10.67 -13.48 15.34
C TYR A 89 -9.83 -12.24 15.60
N ILE A 90 -8.56 -12.47 15.93
CA ILE A 90 -7.51 -11.45 16.02
C ILE A 90 -6.69 -11.58 14.73
N VAL A 91 -6.83 -10.62 13.83
CA VAL A 91 -6.14 -10.60 12.54
C VAL A 91 -4.92 -9.70 12.64
N CYS A 92 -3.76 -10.18 12.21
CA CYS A 92 -2.50 -9.47 12.36
C CYS A 92 -1.70 -9.47 11.06
N GLY A 93 -1.27 -8.28 10.64
CA GLY A 93 -0.32 -8.11 9.54
C GLY A 93 1.09 -8.21 10.09
N CYS A 94 1.76 -9.32 9.81
CA CYS A 94 3.08 -9.63 10.35
C CYS A 94 4.13 -9.70 9.25
N GLY A 95 4.90 -8.62 9.07
CA GLY A 95 5.81 -8.48 7.94
C GLY A 95 5.07 -8.67 6.62
N SER A 96 5.29 -9.79 5.95
CA SER A 96 4.71 -10.13 4.64
C SER A 96 3.57 -11.14 4.67
N ALA A 97 3.08 -11.49 5.87
CA ALA A 97 2.05 -12.49 6.06
C ALA A 97 0.92 -12.02 6.98
N ILE A 98 -0.28 -12.51 6.70
CA ILE A 98 -1.49 -12.29 7.50
C ILE A 98 -1.69 -13.50 8.39
N TRP A 99 -1.97 -13.24 9.66
CA TRP A 99 -2.27 -14.25 10.66
C TRP A 99 -3.67 -14.04 11.21
N GLY A 100 -4.52 -15.05 11.12
CA GLY A 100 -5.80 -15.10 11.82
C GLY A 100 -5.70 -15.99 13.05
N LEU A 101 -5.78 -15.39 14.24
CA LEU A 101 -5.72 -16.10 15.52
C LEU A 101 -7.10 -16.14 16.18
N ASP A 102 -7.39 -17.19 16.95
CA ASP A 102 -8.54 -17.18 17.86
C ASP A 102 -8.23 -16.47 19.19
N VAL A 103 -9.23 -16.39 20.07
CA VAL A 103 -9.12 -15.82 21.42
C VAL A 103 -8.09 -16.52 22.32
N ASN A 104 -7.66 -17.74 21.97
CA ASN A 104 -6.64 -18.49 22.70
C ASN A 104 -5.24 -18.34 22.07
N GLY A 105 -5.12 -17.65 20.93
CA GLY A 105 -3.87 -17.48 20.19
C GLY A 105 -3.52 -18.64 19.26
N GLU A 106 -4.48 -19.53 18.97
CA GLU A 106 -4.30 -20.60 17.97
C GLU A 106 -4.48 -20.07 16.55
N GLU A 107 -3.64 -20.53 15.62
CA GLU A 107 -3.70 -20.17 14.21
C GLU A 107 -4.93 -20.85 13.56
N LYS A 108 -5.83 -20.04 13.01
CA LYS A 108 -7.01 -20.50 12.25
C LYS A 108 -6.83 -20.35 10.75
N PHE A 109 -6.16 -19.28 10.32
CA PHE A 109 -5.74 -19.13 8.93
C PHE A 109 -4.45 -18.33 8.82
N TRP A 110 -3.75 -18.53 7.70
CA TRP A 110 -2.52 -17.85 7.35
C TRP A 110 -2.44 -17.66 5.84
N THR A 111 -2.05 -16.48 5.38
CA THR A 111 -1.79 -16.23 3.97
C THR A 111 -0.65 -15.23 3.79
N THR A 112 -0.03 -15.21 2.60
CA THR A 112 1.07 -14.29 2.29
C THR A 112 0.64 -13.22 1.28
N VAL A 113 1.17 -12.01 1.45
CA VAL A 113 0.84 -10.82 0.65
C VAL A 113 2.00 -10.43 -0.27
N GLY A 114 3.15 -11.11 -0.14
CA GLY A 114 4.35 -10.90 -0.96
C GLY A 114 5.20 -9.68 -0.58
N SER A 115 4.63 -8.70 0.11
CA SER A 115 5.30 -7.48 0.56
C SER A 115 4.88 -7.07 1.97
N THR A 116 5.53 -6.05 2.54
CA THR A 116 5.25 -5.62 3.92
C THR A 116 3.83 -5.11 4.02
N ILE A 117 3.06 -5.65 4.96
CA ILE A 117 1.73 -5.19 5.30
C ILE A 117 1.85 -4.01 6.25
N ASN A 118 1.26 -2.87 5.90
CA ASN A 118 1.29 -1.67 6.71
C ASN A 118 0.02 -1.51 7.54
N CYS A 119 -1.13 -1.83 6.95
CA CYS A 119 -2.43 -1.66 7.58
C CYS A 119 -3.42 -2.75 7.12
N ILE A 120 -4.38 -3.01 7.99
CA ILE A 120 -5.47 -3.95 7.76
C ILE A 120 -6.77 -3.24 8.15
N ALA A 121 -7.84 -3.48 7.40
CA ALA A 121 -9.20 -3.13 7.79
C ALA A 121 -10.12 -4.31 7.47
N ILE A 122 -11.25 -4.37 8.15
CA ILE A 122 -12.23 -5.45 7.95
C ILE A 122 -13.58 -4.80 7.63
N SER A 123 -14.19 -5.19 6.51
CA SER A 123 -15.46 -4.64 6.02
C SER A 123 -16.12 -5.64 5.10
N ASP A 124 -17.45 -5.74 5.17
CA ASP A 124 -18.27 -6.48 4.21
C ASP A 124 -18.45 -5.61 2.95
N ILE A 125 -17.77 -5.97 1.87
CA ILE A 125 -17.67 -5.22 0.62
C ILE A 125 -18.66 -5.73 -0.42
N ASP A 126 -18.94 -7.04 -0.40
CA ASP A 126 -19.84 -7.70 -1.35
C ASP A 126 -21.29 -7.82 -0.84
N ASP A 127 -21.57 -7.31 0.37
CA ASP A 127 -22.87 -7.33 1.06
C ASP A 127 -23.40 -8.76 1.24
N ASP A 128 -22.48 -9.73 1.41
CA ASP A 128 -22.82 -11.13 1.60
C ASP A 128 -22.91 -11.54 3.08
N THR A 129 -22.85 -10.57 3.99
CA THR A 129 -22.87 -10.67 5.45
C THR A 129 -21.59 -11.19 6.09
N PHE A 130 -20.61 -11.63 5.29
CA PHE A 130 -19.27 -11.97 5.75
C PHE A 130 -18.33 -10.81 5.49
N GLU A 131 -17.49 -10.51 6.46
CA GLU A 131 -16.52 -9.43 6.26
C GLU A 131 -15.31 -9.90 5.47
N GLU A 132 -14.91 -9.09 4.48
CA GLU A 132 -13.63 -9.21 3.81
C GLU A 132 -12.52 -8.51 4.59
N LEU A 133 -11.31 -9.02 4.38
CA LEU A 133 -10.09 -8.46 4.89
C LEU A 133 -9.44 -7.57 3.83
N LEU A 134 -9.39 -6.28 4.11
CA LEU A 134 -8.69 -5.27 3.32
C LEU A 134 -7.25 -5.13 3.82
N VAL A 135 -6.27 -5.25 2.92
CA VAL A 135 -4.87 -5.28 3.28
C VAL A 135 -4.09 -4.27 2.44
N GLY A 136 -3.53 -3.27 3.10
CA GLY A 136 -2.69 -2.25 2.49
C GLY A 136 -1.23 -2.61 2.64
N ASN A 137 -0.52 -2.71 1.52
CA ASN A 137 0.87 -3.14 1.50
C ASN A 137 1.83 -2.04 0.98
N GLU A 138 3.13 -2.32 1.08
CA GLU A 138 4.21 -1.46 0.59
C GLU A 138 4.30 -1.43 -0.95
N ASP A 139 3.78 -2.46 -1.62
CA ASP A 139 3.83 -2.63 -3.08
C ASP A 139 2.72 -1.88 -3.83
N GLN A 140 2.10 -0.90 -3.16
CA GLN A 140 1.08 0.00 -3.73
C GLN A 140 -0.26 -0.68 -4.00
N ASP A 141 -0.52 -1.85 -3.42
CA ASP A 141 -1.78 -2.56 -3.61
C ASP A 141 -2.65 -2.53 -2.35
N ILE A 142 -3.96 -2.45 -2.57
CA ILE A 142 -4.97 -2.84 -1.59
C ILE A 142 -5.49 -4.21 -2.05
N LYS A 143 -5.09 -5.27 -1.33
CA LYS A 143 -5.57 -6.63 -1.58
C LYS A 143 -6.79 -6.94 -0.72
N ILE A 144 -7.80 -7.53 -1.33
CA ILE A 144 -9.06 -7.92 -0.68
C ILE A 144 -9.08 -9.44 -0.55
N PHE A 145 -9.19 -9.93 0.68
CA PHE A 145 -9.22 -11.36 0.98
C PHE A 145 -10.55 -11.76 1.61
N LYS A 146 -11.07 -12.92 1.20
CA LYS A 146 -12.11 -13.65 1.91
C LYS A 146 -11.43 -14.83 2.60
N LYS A 147 -11.16 -14.68 3.90
CA LYS A 147 -10.27 -15.57 4.68
C LYS A 147 -8.85 -15.68 4.07
N ASP A 148 -8.52 -16.83 3.48
CA ASP A 148 -7.22 -17.15 2.89
C ASP A 148 -7.20 -16.97 1.36
N MET A 149 -8.36 -16.70 0.75
CA MET A 149 -8.49 -16.50 -0.69
C MET A 149 -8.48 -15.02 -1.06
N MET A 150 -7.58 -14.65 -1.97
CA MET A 150 -7.56 -13.31 -2.57
C MET A 150 -8.72 -13.20 -3.57
N VAL A 151 -9.56 -12.19 -3.41
CA VAL A 151 -10.75 -11.94 -4.24
C VAL A 151 -10.47 -10.85 -5.27
N ASP A 152 -9.86 -9.74 -4.84
CA ASP A 152 -9.53 -8.63 -5.74
C ASP A 152 -8.26 -7.91 -5.29
N GLU A 153 -7.67 -7.16 -6.22
CA GLU A 153 -6.46 -6.36 -6.03
C GLU A 153 -6.68 -4.99 -6.67
N ILE A 154 -6.66 -3.94 -5.84
CA ILE A 154 -6.76 -2.55 -6.28
C ILE A 154 -5.35 -1.97 -6.25
N ASN A 155 -4.84 -1.64 -7.44
CA ASN A 155 -3.52 -1.04 -7.59
C ASN A 155 -3.62 0.48 -7.37
N GLU A 156 -3.06 0.94 -6.26
CA GLU A 156 -2.76 2.33 -5.99
C GLU A 156 -1.35 2.68 -6.51
N LYS A 157 -0.99 3.96 -6.45
CA LYS A 157 0.26 4.46 -7.07
C LYS A 157 1.36 4.79 -6.06
N ASP A 158 1.12 4.45 -4.79
CA ASP A 158 2.06 4.63 -3.70
C ASP A 158 1.67 3.70 -2.53
N SER A 159 2.60 3.52 -1.57
CA SER A 159 2.43 2.63 -0.43
C SER A 159 1.20 3.01 0.41
N VAL A 160 0.36 2.02 0.71
CA VAL A 160 -0.87 2.20 1.48
C VAL A 160 -0.50 2.19 2.96
N ILE A 161 -0.71 3.31 3.66
CA ILE A 161 -0.29 3.49 5.06
C ILE A 161 -1.44 3.31 6.07
N THR A 162 -2.68 3.57 5.65
CA THR A 162 -3.86 3.45 6.50
C THR A 162 -5.05 3.00 5.68
N LEU A 163 -5.84 2.12 6.27
CA LEU A 163 -7.13 1.65 5.77
C LEU A 163 -8.11 1.71 6.93
N THR A 164 -9.34 2.11 6.67
CA THR A 164 -10.37 2.12 7.70
C THR A 164 -11.73 1.85 7.09
N ALA A 165 -12.45 0.89 7.65
CA ALA A 165 -13.85 0.68 7.33
C ALA A 165 -14.68 1.84 7.91
N ILE A 166 -15.46 2.51 7.05
CA ILE A 166 -16.29 3.65 7.44
C ILE A 166 -17.73 3.20 7.67
N ASP A 167 -18.24 2.37 6.75
CA ASP A 167 -19.58 1.80 6.78
C ASP A 167 -19.60 0.46 6.03
N GLN A 168 -20.76 -0.19 5.97
CA GLN A 168 -20.97 -1.38 5.12
C GLN A 168 -20.65 -1.05 3.66
N GLY A 169 -19.76 -1.82 3.04
CA GLY A 169 -19.33 -1.61 1.66
C GLY A 169 -18.49 -0.35 1.42
N VAL A 170 -18.10 0.38 2.49
CA VAL A 170 -17.39 1.66 2.38
C VAL A 170 -16.12 1.67 3.22
N PHE A 171 -14.99 1.88 2.56
CA PHE A 171 -13.70 2.02 3.23
C PHE A 171 -12.91 3.22 2.71
N ALA A 172 -12.14 3.83 3.60
CA ALA A 172 -11.22 4.90 3.29
C ALA A 172 -9.78 4.40 3.29
N PHE A 173 -8.94 5.01 2.46
CA PHE A 173 -7.53 4.69 2.35
C PHE A 173 -6.66 5.95 2.38
N GLY A 174 -5.43 5.78 2.85
CA GLY A 174 -4.41 6.82 2.80
C GLY A 174 -3.08 6.27 2.33
N LEU A 175 -2.40 7.02 1.48
CA LEU A 175 -1.11 6.69 0.89
C LEU A 175 0.02 7.51 1.53
N SER A 176 1.26 7.02 1.46
CA SER A 176 2.45 7.73 1.96
C SER A 176 2.68 9.09 1.29
N SER A 177 2.24 9.25 0.04
CA SER A 177 2.27 10.49 -0.73
C SER A 177 1.35 11.60 -0.18
N GLY A 178 0.52 11.28 0.82
CA GLY A 178 -0.50 12.17 1.35
C GLY A 178 -1.81 12.13 0.58
N ILE A 179 -1.95 11.22 -0.40
CA ILE A 179 -3.22 11.02 -1.10
C ILE A 179 -4.16 10.24 -0.18
N ILE A 180 -5.40 10.71 -0.11
CA ILE A 180 -6.49 10.08 0.61
C ILE A 180 -7.66 9.84 -0.33
N GLY A 181 -8.43 8.80 -0.10
CA GLY A 181 -9.61 8.51 -0.88
C GLY A 181 -10.59 7.61 -0.14
N LEU A 182 -11.73 7.41 -0.78
CA LEU A 182 -12.82 6.59 -0.27
C LEU A 182 -13.39 5.73 -1.40
N PHE A 183 -13.54 4.45 -1.11
CA PHE A 183 -14.21 3.48 -1.95
C PHE A 183 -15.57 3.15 -1.36
N ALA A 184 -16.58 3.02 -2.23
CA ALA A 184 -17.91 2.55 -1.88
C ALA A 184 -18.40 1.59 -2.98
N GLU A 185 -18.97 0.45 -2.58
CA GLU A 185 -19.56 -0.55 -3.51
C GLU A 185 -18.59 -0.95 -4.64
N GLY A 186 -17.32 -1.14 -4.31
CA GLY A 186 -16.27 -1.53 -5.28
C GLY A 186 -15.84 -0.42 -6.26
N ARG A 187 -16.23 0.84 -6.03
CA ARG A 187 -15.85 1.99 -6.87
C ARG A 187 -15.20 3.10 -6.06
N GLN A 188 -14.21 3.76 -6.65
CA GLN A 188 -13.57 4.92 -6.04
C GLN A 188 -14.51 6.14 -6.14
N MET A 189 -14.95 6.66 -5.00
CA MET A 189 -15.87 7.80 -4.93
C MET A 189 -15.12 9.11 -5.15
N TRP A 190 -14.04 9.31 -4.41
CA TRP A 190 -13.17 10.48 -4.54
C TRP A 190 -11.76 10.15 -4.09
N ARG A 191 -10.82 10.95 -4.59
CA ARG A 191 -9.38 10.83 -4.32
C ARG A 191 -8.74 12.21 -4.36
N ILE A 192 -8.07 12.59 -3.27
CA ILE A 192 -7.59 13.96 -3.04
C ILE A 192 -6.19 13.90 -2.44
N LYS A 193 -5.30 14.77 -2.90
CA LYS A 193 -3.94 14.90 -2.35
C LYS A 193 -3.88 15.91 -1.22
N CYS A 194 -3.40 15.48 -0.06
CA CYS A 194 -3.07 16.30 1.09
C CYS A 194 -1.56 16.59 1.16
N LYS A 195 -1.18 17.63 1.89
CA LYS A 195 0.23 18.01 2.08
C LYS A 195 0.96 17.15 3.12
N HIS A 196 0.21 16.56 4.04
CA HIS A 196 0.71 15.74 5.12
C HIS A 196 0.01 14.38 5.08
N PRO A 197 0.70 13.30 5.48
CA PRO A 197 0.10 11.98 5.54
C PRO A 197 -1.04 11.95 6.56
N VAL A 198 -2.03 11.11 6.27
CA VAL A 198 -3.19 10.90 7.12
C VAL A 198 -2.86 9.88 8.21
N VAL A 199 -3.34 10.12 9.43
CA VAL A 199 -3.22 9.18 10.56
C VAL A 199 -4.29 8.10 10.45
N GLY A 200 -5.49 8.47 10.02
CA GLY A 200 -6.63 7.57 9.87
C GLY A 200 -7.92 8.32 9.54
N PHE A 201 -9.00 7.57 9.47
CA PHE A 201 -10.33 8.05 9.16
C PHE A 201 -11.33 7.57 10.20
N ILE A 202 -12.43 8.29 10.38
CA ILE A 202 -13.50 7.85 11.26
C ILE A 202 -14.84 8.45 10.84
N ARG A 203 -15.91 7.66 10.95
CA ARG A 203 -17.28 8.14 10.68
C ARG A 203 -17.72 9.09 11.79
N PHE A 204 -17.68 10.39 11.54
CA PHE A 204 -17.98 11.45 12.50
C PHE A 204 -18.23 12.77 11.75
N PRO A 205 -19.18 13.61 12.17
CA PRO A 205 -20.07 13.45 13.33
C PRO A 205 -21.34 12.63 13.07
N ASP A 206 -21.68 12.37 11.81
CA ASP A 206 -22.89 11.67 11.39
C ASP A 206 -22.58 10.67 10.27
N GLU A 207 -23.60 9.94 9.81
CA GLU A 207 -23.49 8.91 8.76
C GLU A 207 -23.10 9.48 7.39
N LYS A 208 -23.21 10.79 7.18
CA LYS A 208 -22.89 11.43 5.89
C LYS A 208 -21.47 11.96 5.85
N CYS A 209 -20.76 11.94 6.98
CA CYS A 209 -19.48 12.58 7.13
C CYS A 209 -18.39 11.59 7.52
N VAL A 210 -17.24 11.75 6.89
CA VAL A 210 -15.99 11.11 7.27
C VAL A 210 -15.03 12.17 7.76
N THR A 211 -14.43 11.93 8.92
CA THR A 211 -13.39 12.77 9.49
C THR A 211 -12.04 12.14 9.21
N ASN A 212 -11.13 12.90 8.63
CA ASN A 212 -9.72 12.52 8.48
C ASN A 212 -8.85 13.41 9.37
N VAL A 213 -7.86 12.82 10.04
CA VAL A 213 -6.86 13.60 10.81
C VAL A 213 -5.50 13.40 10.19
N LEU A 214 -4.84 14.51 9.87
CA LEU A 214 -3.49 14.51 9.33
C LEU A 214 -2.45 14.47 10.46
N SER A 215 -1.25 13.99 10.14
CA SER A 215 -0.17 13.83 11.11
C SER A 215 0.27 15.12 11.77
N ASN A 216 0.03 16.29 11.15
CA ASN A 216 0.33 17.61 11.72
C ASN A 216 -0.77 18.16 12.65
N GLY A 217 -1.83 17.38 12.89
CA GLY A 217 -2.95 17.77 13.76
C GLY A 217 -4.06 18.55 13.06
N LEU A 218 -4.06 18.62 11.73
CA LEU A 218 -5.20 19.12 10.97
C LEU A 218 -6.30 18.06 10.93
N ILE A 219 -7.45 18.37 11.53
CA ILE A 219 -8.69 17.60 11.48
C ILE A 219 -9.56 18.20 10.36
N GLU A 220 -9.99 17.36 9.43
CA GLU A 220 -10.91 17.74 8.36
C GLU A 220 -12.13 16.84 8.40
N ILE A 221 -13.32 17.45 8.45
CA ILE A 221 -14.60 16.74 8.33
C ILE A 221 -15.07 16.92 6.89
N ARG A 222 -15.39 15.82 6.22
CA ARG A 222 -15.73 15.78 4.79
C ARG A 222 -17.03 15.04 4.55
N TYR A 223 -17.74 15.39 3.48
CA TYR A 223 -18.85 14.57 3.01
C TYR A 223 -18.34 13.24 2.44
N GLN A 224 -18.99 12.15 2.80
CA GLN A 224 -18.64 10.81 2.35
C GLN A 224 -18.77 10.66 0.82
N ASP A 225 -19.82 11.23 0.22
CA ASP A 225 -20.11 11.06 -1.21
C ASP A 225 -19.16 11.85 -2.12
N THR A 226 -18.81 13.08 -1.73
CA THR A 226 -18.09 14.04 -2.61
C THR A 226 -16.66 14.30 -2.18
N GLY A 227 -16.29 14.01 -0.92
CA GLY A 227 -14.99 14.37 -0.35
C GLY A 227 -14.80 15.86 -0.08
N GLU A 228 -15.85 16.68 -0.27
CA GLU A 228 -15.82 18.12 0.01
C GLU A 228 -15.70 18.39 1.51
N VAL A 229 -14.86 19.35 1.87
CA VAL A 229 -14.57 19.69 3.27
C VAL A 229 -15.71 20.50 3.86
N VAL A 230 -16.36 19.95 4.88
CA VAL A 230 -17.38 20.60 5.70
C VAL A 230 -16.75 21.56 6.70
N THR A 231 -15.64 21.15 7.33
CA THR A 231 -14.98 21.91 8.38
C THR A 231 -13.52 21.52 8.50
N ARG A 232 -12.69 22.48 8.93
CA ARG A 232 -11.31 22.25 9.34
C ARG A 232 -11.07 22.74 10.76
N HIS A 233 -10.29 21.99 11.52
CA HIS A 233 -9.79 22.39 12.82
C HIS A 233 -8.32 21.98 12.93
N ASN A 234 -7.46 22.86 13.42
CA ASN A 234 -6.04 22.57 13.56
C ASN A 234 -5.66 22.55 15.03
N CYS A 235 -5.04 21.46 15.47
CA CYS A 235 -4.56 21.28 16.84
C CYS A 235 -3.09 21.71 17.01
N ASP A 236 -2.39 22.03 15.92
CA ASP A 236 -0.97 22.43 15.89
C ASP A 236 -0.04 21.44 16.64
N ARG A 237 -0.34 20.14 16.52
CA ARG A 237 0.38 19.04 17.21
C ARG A 237 0.49 17.81 16.34
N ASN A 238 1.54 17.03 16.54
CA ASN A 238 1.70 15.78 15.83
C ASN A 238 0.78 14.71 16.42
N VAL A 239 -0.20 14.26 15.64
CA VAL A 239 -1.20 13.27 16.07
C VAL A 239 -0.70 11.87 15.71
N THR A 240 -0.84 10.94 16.65
CA THR A 240 -0.44 9.54 16.49
C THR A 240 -1.62 8.61 16.33
N ASN A 241 -2.75 8.90 16.98
CA ASN A 241 -3.93 8.04 16.98
C ASN A 241 -5.21 8.89 17.03
N MET A 242 -6.30 8.30 16.54
CA MET A 242 -7.65 8.81 16.73
C MET A 242 -8.62 7.65 16.97
N PHE A 243 -9.68 7.92 17.71
CA PHE A 243 -10.78 6.98 17.93
C PHE A 243 -12.04 7.73 18.38
N LEU A 244 -13.20 7.07 18.27
CA LEU A 244 -14.43 7.55 18.89
C LEU A 244 -14.49 7.03 20.32
N ALA A 245 -14.65 7.95 21.27
CA ALA A 245 -14.73 7.66 22.68
C ALA A 245 -16.09 8.05 23.26
N GLN A 246 -16.72 7.14 23.99
CA GLN A 246 -17.84 7.48 24.85
C GLN A 246 -17.37 7.57 26.31
N LEU A 247 -16.69 8.67 26.64
CA LEU A 247 -16.18 8.93 27.99
C LEU A 247 -17.30 9.09 29.03
N ASN A 248 -18.49 9.49 28.59
CA ASN A 248 -19.70 9.56 29.40
C ASN A 248 -20.82 8.76 28.73
N ALA A 249 -21.42 7.81 29.45
CA ALA A 249 -22.49 6.95 28.92
C ALA A 249 -23.76 7.70 28.45
N ALA A 250 -23.91 8.97 28.86
CA ALA A 250 -25.04 9.83 28.46
C ALA A 250 -24.74 10.73 27.23
N GLU A 251 -23.49 10.78 26.76
CA GLU A 251 -23.08 11.61 25.63
C GLU A 251 -22.92 10.78 24.35
N THR A 252 -23.10 11.41 23.19
CA THR A 252 -22.78 10.81 21.90
C THR A 252 -21.27 10.53 21.80
N PRO A 253 -20.83 9.56 20.98
CA PRO A 253 -19.41 9.30 20.75
C PRO A 253 -18.68 10.58 20.35
N GLN A 254 -17.55 10.85 20.99
CA GLN A 254 -16.76 12.06 20.78
C GLN A 254 -15.44 11.69 20.07
N LEU A 255 -14.96 12.58 19.20
CA LEU A 255 -13.71 12.38 18.50
C LEU A 255 -12.54 12.61 19.47
N THR A 256 -11.79 11.56 19.80
CA THR A 256 -10.58 11.67 20.62
C THR A 256 -9.34 11.51 19.76
N ILE A 257 -8.38 12.42 19.95
CA ILE A 257 -7.06 12.34 19.33
C ILE A 257 -6.00 12.20 20.41
N VAL A 258 -4.91 11.51 20.07
CA VAL A 258 -3.72 11.37 20.91
C VAL A 258 -2.53 11.91 20.14
N SER A 259 -1.74 12.78 20.77
CA SER A 259 -0.52 13.31 20.19
C SER A 259 0.74 12.59 20.67
N SER A 260 1.81 12.69 19.87
CA SER A 260 3.09 12.00 20.13
C SER A 260 3.76 12.42 21.45
N ASP A 261 3.44 13.60 21.95
CA ASP A 261 3.93 14.15 23.21
C ASP A 261 3.10 13.75 24.44
N GLY A 262 2.05 12.94 24.29
CA GLY A 262 1.25 12.44 25.42
C GLY A 262 -0.08 13.16 25.65
N ARG A 263 -0.43 14.15 24.84
CA ARG A 263 -1.67 14.90 25.02
C ARG A 263 -2.86 14.17 24.40
N ILE A 264 -3.93 14.03 25.17
CA ILE A 264 -5.21 13.44 24.75
C ILE A 264 -6.24 14.57 24.68
N ILE A 265 -6.83 14.79 23.51
CA ILE A 265 -7.84 15.85 23.31
C ILE A 265 -9.11 15.22 22.77
N CYS A 266 -10.23 15.48 23.43
CA CYS A 266 -11.56 15.01 23.03
C CYS A 266 -12.39 16.17 22.49
N PHE A 267 -12.95 15.99 21.31
CA PHE A 267 -13.78 16.96 20.61
C PHE A 267 -15.22 16.50 20.52
N ASN A 268 -16.12 17.43 20.79
CA ASN A 268 -17.54 17.28 20.47
C ASN A 268 -17.90 18.19 19.30
N TYR A 269 -18.76 17.69 18.42
CA TYR A 269 -19.29 18.45 17.30
C TYR A 269 -20.54 19.21 17.72
N LYS A 270 -20.46 20.55 17.72
CA LYS A 270 -21.64 21.40 17.91
C LYS A 270 -21.96 22.10 16.60
N SER A 271 -23.02 21.64 15.94
CA SER A 271 -23.71 22.46 14.93
C SER A 271 -24.26 23.70 15.64
N SER A 272 -23.78 24.88 15.25
CA SER A 272 -24.34 26.16 15.69
C SER A 272 -24.93 26.89 14.49
N LEU A 273 -26.06 27.58 14.68
CA LEU A 273 -26.70 28.42 13.65
C LEU A 273 -25.74 29.47 13.06
N MET A 274 -24.76 29.92 13.83
CA MET A 274 -23.71 30.84 13.36
C MET A 274 -22.71 30.17 12.41
N SER A 275 -22.41 28.88 12.61
CA SER A 275 -21.58 28.11 11.68
C SER A 275 -22.27 27.88 10.35
N GLU A 276 -23.59 27.61 10.37
CA GLU A 276 -24.39 27.49 9.15
C GLU A 276 -24.44 28.81 8.35
N HIS A 277 -24.55 29.95 9.04
CA HIS A 277 -24.51 31.27 8.41
C HIS A 277 -23.15 31.57 7.77
N ASN A 278 -22.05 31.28 8.46
CA ASN A 278 -20.70 31.46 7.90
C ASN A 278 -20.46 30.53 6.70
N ARG A 279 -20.95 29.29 6.76
CA ARG A 279 -20.88 28.34 5.63
C ARG A 279 -21.67 28.85 4.43
N ALA A 280 -22.87 29.38 4.65
CA ALA A 280 -23.66 30.01 3.59
C ALA A 280 -22.91 31.20 2.97
N GLN A 281 -22.22 32.02 3.76
CA GLN A 281 -21.41 33.13 3.25
C GLN A 281 -20.18 32.66 2.45
N GLU A 282 -19.49 31.61 2.88
CA GLU A 282 -18.37 31.04 2.10
C GLU A 282 -18.84 30.47 0.76
N ILE A 283 -19.97 29.76 0.76
CA ILE A 283 -20.60 29.24 -0.46
C ILE A 283 -20.97 30.39 -1.39
N ILE A 284 -21.60 31.46 -0.87
CA ILE A 284 -21.91 32.67 -1.65
C ILE A 284 -20.62 33.26 -2.24
N ARG A 285 -19.55 33.37 -1.44
CA ARG A 285 -18.26 33.91 -1.93
C ARG A 285 -17.66 33.03 -3.02
N GLN A 286 -17.71 31.71 -2.89
CA GLN A 286 -17.25 30.77 -3.92
C GLN A 286 -18.06 30.93 -5.20
N PHE A 287 -19.40 31.02 -5.11
CA PHE A 287 -20.26 31.27 -6.26
C PHE A 287 -20.03 32.64 -6.88
N ASP A 288 -19.80 33.69 -6.10
CA ASP A 288 -19.44 35.02 -6.61
C ASP A 288 -18.09 35.00 -7.32
N THR A 289 -17.12 34.25 -6.79
CA THR A 289 -15.81 34.09 -7.43
C THR A 289 -15.97 33.36 -8.76
N LYS A 290 -16.72 32.24 -8.78
CA LYS A 290 -17.03 31.49 -10.00
C LYS A 290 -17.81 32.34 -11.01
N ARG A 291 -18.78 33.13 -10.55
CA ARG A 291 -19.53 34.09 -11.37
C ARG A 291 -18.58 35.11 -11.98
N ASN A 292 -17.68 35.69 -11.20
CA ASN A 292 -16.72 36.68 -11.70
C ASN A 292 -15.75 36.06 -12.72
N THR A 293 -15.29 34.82 -12.50
CA THR A 293 -14.48 34.07 -13.47
C THR A 293 -15.24 33.86 -14.77
N LEU A 294 -16.49 33.39 -14.71
CA LEU A 294 -17.35 33.17 -15.87
C LEU A 294 -17.70 34.48 -16.59
N LEU A 295 -17.94 35.58 -15.85
CA LEU A 295 -18.15 36.91 -16.44
C LEU A 295 -16.92 37.41 -17.17
N THR A 296 -15.72 37.18 -16.62
CA THR A 296 -14.46 37.51 -17.28
C THR A 296 -14.29 36.68 -18.54
N GLU A 297 -14.62 35.38 -18.49
CA GLU A 297 -14.60 34.50 -19.66
C GLU A 297 -15.60 34.96 -20.74
N LEU A 298 -16.81 35.35 -20.33
CA LEU A 298 -17.86 35.86 -21.21
C LEU A 298 -17.44 37.18 -21.87
N GLN A 299 -16.85 38.11 -21.12
CA GLN A 299 -16.26 39.34 -21.67
C GLN A 299 -15.16 39.04 -22.70
N LEU A 300 -14.35 38.00 -22.47
CA LEU A 300 -13.36 37.55 -23.46
C LEU A 300 -14.02 36.97 -24.71
N TYR A 301 -15.19 36.35 -24.63
CA TYR A 301 -15.96 35.91 -25.80
C TYR A 301 -16.69 37.05 -26.53
N GLU A 302 -17.24 38.01 -25.80
CA GLU A 302 -17.93 39.19 -26.37
C GLU A 302 -16.94 40.12 -27.08
N ASN A 303 -15.79 40.40 -26.45
CA ASN A 303 -14.73 41.20 -27.08
C ASN A 303 -14.12 40.54 -28.32
N LYS A 304 -14.32 39.23 -28.55
CA LYS A 304 -13.94 38.53 -29.78
C LYS A 304 -14.91 38.74 -30.94
N SER A 305 -16.13 39.23 -30.68
CA SER A 305 -17.14 39.48 -31.73
C SER A 305 -16.99 40.85 -32.41
N ILE A 306 -16.11 41.70 -31.88
CA ILE A 306 -15.76 43.01 -32.44
C ILE A 306 -14.35 42.88 -33.02
N GLU A 307 -14.26 42.83 -34.34
CA GLU A 307 -12.99 42.84 -35.08
C GLU A 307 -12.16 44.09 -34.70
N ASP A 308 -10.83 43.94 -34.79
CA ASP A 308 -9.80 44.98 -34.69
C ASP A 308 -9.45 45.57 -33.31
N VAL A 309 -8.62 44.84 -32.54
CA VAL A 309 -7.63 45.48 -31.67
C VAL A 309 -6.26 44.84 -31.88
N SER A 310 -5.34 45.58 -32.48
CA SER A 310 -3.98 45.19 -32.87
C SER A 310 -3.04 44.79 -31.72
N HIS A 311 -3.49 44.81 -30.46
CA HIS A 311 -2.79 44.33 -29.25
C HIS A 311 -3.64 43.38 -28.39
N SER A 312 -4.72 42.82 -28.93
CA SER A 312 -5.55 41.85 -28.22
C SER A 312 -4.99 40.44 -28.35
N ILE A 313 -5.17 39.64 -27.29
CA ILE A 313 -4.76 38.23 -27.20
C ILE A 313 -5.38 37.48 -28.38
N LYS A 314 -4.58 37.14 -29.40
CA LYS A 314 -5.01 36.29 -30.52
C LYS A 314 -5.10 34.85 -30.01
N ILE A 315 -6.29 34.44 -29.60
CA ILE A 315 -6.58 33.04 -29.28
C ILE A 315 -6.74 32.30 -30.60
N LEU A 316 -6.00 31.20 -30.78
CA LEU A 316 -6.09 30.40 -31.99
C LEU A 316 -7.49 29.74 -32.05
N ARG A 317 -8.18 29.91 -33.18
CA ARG A 317 -9.42 29.19 -33.47
C ARG A 317 -9.07 27.96 -34.30
N GLU A 318 -9.69 26.82 -33.96
CA GLU A 318 -9.62 25.57 -34.73
C GLU A 318 -8.21 24.94 -34.85
N THR A 319 -7.35 25.13 -33.83
CA THR A 319 -6.08 24.40 -33.79
C THR A 319 -6.31 22.95 -33.38
N HIS A 320 -5.81 22.03 -34.17
CA HIS A 320 -5.87 20.60 -33.88
C HIS A 320 -4.59 20.14 -33.21
N LEU A 321 -4.74 19.55 -32.03
CA LEU A 321 -3.66 18.87 -31.32
C LEU A 321 -3.76 17.38 -31.63
N ASN A 322 -2.78 16.84 -32.35
CA ASN A 322 -2.61 15.40 -32.49
C ASN A 322 -1.54 14.92 -31.52
N VAL A 323 -1.83 13.83 -30.82
CA VAL A 323 -0.87 13.20 -29.93
C VAL A 323 -0.90 11.71 -30.17
N ASP A 324 0.25 11.14 -30.47
CA ASP A 324 0.42 9.71 -30.71
C ASP A 324 1.47 9.11 -29.77
N LEU A 325 1.28 7.84 -29.45
CA LEU A 325 2.22 7.04 -28.66
C LEU A 325 2.89 6.05 -29.58
N GLU A 326 4.20 6.18 -29.77
CA GLU A 326 4.99 5.22 -30.51
C GLU A 326 5.96 4.50 -29.58
N ILE A 327 6.35 3.28 -29.94
CA ILE A 327 7.32 2.51 -29.18
C ILE A 327 8.45 2.00 -30.07
N THR A 328 9.69 2.23 -29.65
CA THR A 328 10.88 1.72 -30.34
C THR A 328 11.86 1.05 -29.38
N MET A 329 12.56 0.02 -29.87
CA MET A 329 13.53 -0.76 -29.09
C MET A 329 14.68 0.08 -28.51
N HIS A 330 15.08 1.16 -29.20
CA HIS A 330 16.24 1.97 -28.81
C HIS A 330 15.89 3.14 -27.88
N ARG A 331 14.69 3.70 -28.01
CA ARG A 331 14.31 4.97 -27.35
C ARG A 331 13.19 4.80 -26.33
N GLY A 332 12.52 3.65 -26.32
CA GLY A 332 11.42 3.35 -25.42
C GLY A 332 10.09 3.85 -25.96
N ILE A 333 9.20 4.27 -25.06
CA ILE A 333 7.93 4.90 -25.41
C ILE A 333 8.20 6.37 -25.74
N GLU A 334 7.81 6.80 -26.93
CA GLU A 334 7.91 8.18 -27.40
C GLU A 334 6.50 8.77 -27.54
N VAL A 335 6.28 9.94 -26.91
CA VAL A 335 5.08 10.73 -27.14
C VAL A 335 5.35 11.72 -28.23
N ILE A 336 4.61 11.61 -29.33
CA ILE A 336 4.69 12.50 -30.47
C ILE A 336 3.55 13.50 -30.34
N VAL A 337 3.90 14.77 -30.23
CA VAL A 337 2.95 15.88 -30.13
C VAL A 337 3.06 16.70 -31.40
N ASP A 338 1.98 16.73 -32.16
CA ASP A 338 1.87 17.43 -33.44
C ASP A 338 0.75 18.48 -33.37
N VAL A 339 1.05 19.69 -33.83
CA VAL A 339 0.14 20.82 -33.92
C VAL A 339 0.21 21.38 -35.35
N ASP A 340 -0.83 22.09 -35.78
CA ASP A 340 -0.91 22.74 -37.09
C ASP A 340 0.33 23.60 -37.42
N GLU A 341 0.67 23.71 -38.70
CA GLU A 341 1.94 24.26 -39.20
C GLU A 341 2.23 25.73 -38.77
N ASP A 342 1.19 26.51 -38.48
CA ASP A 342 1.30 27.93 -38.14
C ASP A 342 1.61 28.20 -36.65
N VAL A 343 1.78 27.14 -35.85
CA VAL A 343 1.87 27.21 -34.39
C VAL A 343 3.12 26.51 -33.86
N GLU A 344 3.79 27.15 -32.90
CA GLU A 344 4.97 26.60 -32.24
C GLU A 344 4.62 26.03 -30.86
N ILE A 345 5.12 24.82 -30.58
CA ILE A 345 5.04 24.20 -29.25
C ILE A 345 6.14 24.79 -28.37
N ARG A 346 5.76 25.48 -27.29
CA ARG A 346 6.68 26.11 -26.34
C ARG A 346 7.04 25.20 -25.18
N ALA A 347 6.08 24.42 -24.69
CA ALA A 347 6.31 23.44 -23.65
C ALA A 347 5.29 22.32 -23.72
N VAL A 348 5.68 21.12 -23.31
CA VAL A 348 4.78 19.99 -23.09
C VAL A 348 4.91 19.55 -21.63
N ILE A 349 3.79 19.54 -20.93
CA ILE A 349 3.70 19.15 -19.52
C ILE A 349 2.96 17.81 -19.47
N PHE A 350 3.66 16.79 -19.00
CA PHE A 350 3.12 15.47 -18.73
C PHE A 350 2.75 15.38 -17.27
N ILE A 351 1.54 14.91 -16.99
CA ILE A 351 1.05 14.68 -15.62
C ILE A 351 0.58 13.22 -15.56
N ALA A 352 1.31 12.42 -14.79
CA ALA A 352 0.96 11.04 -14.49
C ALA A 352 1.63 10.63 -13.18
N GLU A 353 0.84 10.05 -12.29
CA GLU A 353 1.33 9.44 -11.06
C GLU A 353 1.91 8.04 -11.36
N GLY A 354 3.00 7.66 -10.69
CA GLY A 354 3.63 6.33 -10.83
C GLY A 354 4.57 6.15 -12.04
N ILE A 355 4.52 7.04 -13.04
CA ILE A 355 5.43 6.99 -14.20
C ILE A 355 6.72 7.77 -13.96
N PHE A 356 6.60 8.94 -13.31
CA PHE A 356 7.71 9.90 -13.19
C PHE A 356 8.27 9.92 -11.75
N LYS A 357 9.48 10.47 -11.61
CA LYS A 357 10.03 10.82 -10.28
C LYS A 357 9.32 12.08 -9.76
N GLY A 358 8.09 11.90 -9.28
CA GLY A 358 7.12 12.96 -9.00
C GLY A 358 5.86 12.79 -9.85
N GLU A 359 5.02 13.83 -9.91
CA GLU A 359 3.74 13.78 -10.64
C GLU A 359 3.80 14.39 -12.03
N THR A 360 4.79 15.26 -12.26
CA THR A 360 4.86 16.08 -13.46
C THR A 360 6.26 16.07 -14.07
N VAL A 361 6.31 15.99 -15.39
CA VAL A 361 7.52 16.18 -16.19
C VAL A 361 7.24 17.24 -17.23
N VAL A 362 8.12 18.24 -17.30
CA VAL A 362 8.01 19.32 -18.29
C VAL A 362 9.12 19.16 -19.31
N SER A 363 8.73 19.02 -20.57
CA SER A 363 9.62 19.12 -21.72
C SER A 363 9.53 20.53 -22.29
N HIS A 364 10.64 21.26 -22.27
CA HIS A 364 10.73 22.62 -22.80
C HIS A 364 11.89 22.69 -23.82
N PRO A 365 11.61 22.80 -25.13
CA PRO A 365 12.65 23.09 -26.11
C PRO A 365 13.27 24.46 -25.83
N ASN A 366 14.57 24.50 -25.54
CA ASN A 366 15.25 25.76 -25.17
C ASN A 366 15.53 26.67 -26.39
N LYS A 367 15.56 26.10 -27.61
CA LYS A 367 15.79 26.76 -28.90
C LYS A 367 15.08 25.98 -30.01
N ASP A 368 14.84 26.63 -31.14
CA ASP A 368 14.26 26.03 -32.36
C ASP A 368 12.88 25.41 -32.10
N PHE A 369 11.92 26.25 -31.72
CA PHE A 369 10.53 25.83 -31.54
C PHE A 369 9.96 25.30 -32.85
N SER A 370 9.22 24.20 -32.74
CA SER A 370 8.59 23.52 -33.86
C SER A 370 7.13 23.24 -33.54
N ASN A 371 6.36 22.97 -34.58
CA ASN A 371 4.99 22.48 -34.48
C ASN A 371 4.91 20.99 -34.11
N ARG A 372 6.06 20.30 -34.07
CA ARG A 372 6.20 18.88 -33.71
C ARG A 372 7.26 18.67 -32.64
N VAL A 373 6.90 18.03 -31.53
CA VAL A 373 7.84 17.68 -30.46
C VAL A 373 7.71 16.18 -30.14
N VAL A 374 8.84 15.49 -30.06
CA VAL A 374 8.91 14.08 -29.64
C VAL A 374 9.57 14.02 -28.27
N VAL A 375 8.86 13.46 -27.29
CA VAL A 375 9.35 13.33 -25.92
C VAL A 375 9.43 11.86 -25.52
N PRO A 376 10.63 11.34 -25.22
CA PRO A 376 10.76 9.98 -24.71
C PRO A 376 10.29 9.91 -23.25
N ILE A 377 9.39 8.97 -22.96
CA ILE A 377 8.95 8.64 -21.60
C ILE A 377 9.64 7.35 -21.19
N LYS A 378 10.41 7.43 -20.10
CA LYS A 378 10.92 6.22 -19.45
C LYS A 378 9.81 5.61 -18.61
N TYR A 379 9.10 4.63 -19.18
CA TYR A 379 8.09 3.85 -18.47
C TYR A 379 8.60 2.44 -18.23
N ASP A 380 8.75 2.09 -16.96
CA ASP A 380 9.23 0.78 -16.53
C ASP A 380 8.12 -0.06 -15.87
N GLY A 381 6.86 0.39 -15.84
CA GLY A 381 5.74 -0.30 -15.16
C GLY A 381 4.93 -1.24 -16.06
N ASP A 382 4.19 -2.17 -15.46
CA ASP A 382 3.21 -3.05 -16.14
C ASP A 382 1.79 -2.74 -15.63
N VAL A 383 1.43 -1.45 -15.58
CA VAL A 383 0.13 -0.96 -15.09
C VAL A 383 -0.51 -0.08 -16.16
N GLN A 384 -1.83 -0.06 -16.24
CA GLN A 384 -2.52 0.88 -17.12
C GLN A 384 -2.50 2.28 -16.47
N VAL A 385 -2.05 3.30 -17.21
CA VAL A 385 -1.94 4.66 -16.67
C VAL A 385 -2.43 5.69 -17.67
N ASP A 386 -3.30 6.58 -17.20
CA ASP A 386 -3.71 7.75 -17.99
C ASP A 386 -2.68 8.87 -17.87
N LEU A 387 -2.16 9.29 -19.01
CA LEU A 387 -1.21 10.38 -19.17
C LEU A 387 -1.97 11.64 -19.59
N VAL A 388 -2.04 12.62 -18.70
CA VAL A 388 -2.59 13.95 -19.02
C VAL A 388 -1.48 14.79 -19.63
N ILE A 389 -1.72 15.31 -20.82
CA ILE A 389 -0.75 16.02 -21.64
C ILE A 389 -1.27 17.44 -21.86
N ARG A 390 -0.55 18.41 -21.30
CA ARG A 390 -0.82 19.83 -21.48
C ARG A 390 0.23 20.43 -22.39
N VAL A 391 -0.20 20.96 -23.52
CA VAL A 391 0.67 21.53 -24.54
C VAL A 391 0.49 23.05 -24.53
N MET A 392 1.59 23.76 -24.28
CA MET A 392 1.63 25.21 -24.38
C MET A 392 2.04 25.61 -25.80
N ILE A 393 1.16 26.32 -26.48
CA ILE A 393 1.32 26.73 -27.87
C ILE A 393 1.28 28.24 -28.02
N ALA A 394 2.00 28.77 -29.02
CA ALA A 394 1.97 30.18 -29.39
C ALA A 394 2.29 30.37 -30.88
N PHE A 395 1.91 31.52 -31.42
CA PHE A 395 2.40 31.97 -32.72
C PHE A 395 3.91 32.25 -32.67
N PRO A 396 4.62 32.09 -33.80
CA PRO A 396 6.00 32.54 -33.94
C PRO A 396 6.12 34.02 -33.52
N ASN A 397 7.09 34.33 -32.65
CA ASN A 397 7.35 35.66 -32.07
C ASN A 397 6.38 36.19 -31.00
N ASN A 398 5.43 35.39 -30.49
CA ASN A 398 4.65 35.74 -29.31
C ASN A 398 5.24 35.07 -28.05
N ASP A 399 5.86 35.89 -27.18
CA ASP A 399 6.52 35.42 -25.96
C ASP A 399 5.76 35.76 -24.66
N THR A 400 4.61 36.44 -24.75
CA THR A 400 3.88 36.91 -23.56
C THR A 400 2.58 36.17 -23.30
N HIS A 401 1.95 35.60 -24.33
CA HIS A 401 0.67 34.90 -24.20
C HIS A 401 0.73 33.54 -24.87
N PHE A 402 0.46 32.49 -24.08
CA PHE A 402 0.41 31.11 -24.52
C PHE A 402 -1.00 30.56 -24.37
N GLN A 403 -1.43 29.74 -25.32
CA GLN A 403 -2.63 28.93 -25.19
C GLN A 403 -2.24 27.55 -24.67
N MET A 404 -3.03 27.02 -23.74
CA MET A 404 -2.83 25.68 -23.19
C MET A 404 -3.91 24.76 -23.73
N MET A 405 -3.50 23.71 -24.43
CA MET A 405 -4.37 22.63 -24.87
C MET A 405 -4.14 21.41 -23.97
N GLU A 406 -5.22 20.73 -23.59
CA GLU A 406 -5.16 19.54 -22.74
C GLU A 406 -5.74 18.35 -23.50
N THR A 407 -5.03 17.22 -23.46
CA THR A 407 -5.52 15.93 -23.95
C THR A 407 -5.08 14.82 -23.00
N VAL A 408 -5.79 13.69 -23.03
CA VAL A 408 -5.47 12.52 -22.21
C VAL A 408 -5.20 11.33 -23.12
N LYS A 409 -4.14 10.58 -22.84
CA LYS A 409 -3.81 9.33 -23.54
C LYS A 409 -3.61 8.22 -22.53
N SER A 410 -4.25 7.08 -22.74
CA SER A 410 -4.08 5.91 -21.88
C SER A 410 -2.88 5.09 -22.35
N ILE A 411 -1.97 4.76 -21.43
CA ILE A 411 -0.86 3.84 -21.64
C ILE A 411 -1.33 2.46 -21.18
N PRO A 412 -1.42 1.46 -22.09
CA PRO A 412 -1.84 0.11 -21.77
C PRO A 412 -0.91 -0.61 -20.78
N LYS A 413 -1.43 -1.67 -20.14
CA LYS A 413 -0.73 -2.41 -19.09
C LYS A 413 0.65 -2.92 -19.53
N PHE A 414 0.77 -3.53 -20.71
CA PHE A 414 2.03 -4.09 -21.21
C PHE A 414 2.67 -3.20 -22.29
N ALA A 415 2.53 -1.88 -22.14
CA ALA A 415 3.13 -0.90 -23.04
C ALA A 415 4.65 -1.05 -23.20
N SER A 416 5.35 -1.64 -22.23
CA SER A 416 6.81 -1.86 -22.28
C SER A 416 7.26 -3.01 -23.20
N LEU A 417 6.31 -3.79 -23.74
CA LEU A 417 6.56 -4.97 -24.57
C LEU A 417 6.37 -4.67 -26.06
N ILE A 418 7.43 -4.87 -26.84
CA ILE A 418 7.43 -4.62 -28.29
C ILE A 418 7.21 -5.92 -29.03
N TYR A 419 6.19 -6.00 -29.89
CA TYR A 419 5.99 -7.15 -30.76
C TYR A 419 7.13 -7.27 -31.80
N VAL A 420 7.74 -8.44 -31.89
CA VAL A 420 8.87 -8.71 -32.79
C VAL A 420 8.54 -9.86 -33.73
N LYS A 421 8.65 -9.62 -35.04
CA LYS A 421 8.42 -10.65 -36.06
C LYS A 421 9.60 -11.64 -36.24
N ASN A 422 10.80 -11.22 -35.84
CA ASN A 422 12.02 -12.03 -36.00
C ASN A 422 12.11 -13.18 -35.00
N GLU A 423 12.85 -14.23 -35.37
CA GLU A 423 13.21 -15.31 -34.44
C GLU A 423 14.05 -14.76 -33.29
N ALA A 424 13.58 -15.02 -32.08
CA ALA A 424 14.27 -14.66 -30.84
C ALA A 424 14.53 -15.93 -30.03
N ALA A 425 15.61 -15.93 -29.25
CA ALA A 425 15.96 -17.04 -28.39
C ALA A 425 14.90 -17.26 -27.31
N GLU A 426 14.38 -18.48 -27.25
CA GLU A 426 13.47 -18.91 -26.19
C GLU A 426 14.23 -18.99 -24.88
N GLN A 427 13.59 -18.48 -23.82
CA GLN A 427 14.14 -18.55 -22.48
C GLN A 427 13.90 -19.93 -21.89
N GLU A 428 14.80 -20.36 -21.00
CA GLU A 428 14.73 -21.65 -20.32
C GLU A 428 13.51 -21.75 -19.40
N SER A 429 13.13 -20.63 -18.78
CA SER A 429 11.98 -20.57 -17.88
C SER A 429 10.66 -20.60 -18.66
N ASN A 430 9.73 -21.44 -18.23
CA ASN A 430 8.43 -21.61 -18.88
C ASN A 430 7.28 -21.80 -17.87
N VAL A 431 6.11 -21.33 -18.26
CA VAL A 431 4.85 -21.59 -17.56
C VAL A 431 3.87 -22.20 -18.54
N GLU A 432 3.28 -23.32 -18.15
CA GLU A 432 2.34 -24.09 -18.95
C GLU A 432 0.98 -24.10 -18.25
N MET A 433 -0.07 -23.83 -19.02
CA MET A 433 -1.45 -23.85 -18.52
C MET A 433 -2.40 -24.35 -19.60
N GLN A 434 -3.45 -25.03 -19.15
CA GLN A 434 -4.45 -25.60 -20.04
C GLN A 434 -5.74 -24.78 -19.97
N PHE A 435 -6.24 -24.34 -21.12
CA PHE A 435 -7.53 -23.67 -21.21
C PHE A 435 -8.60 -24.68 -21.62
N VAL A 436 -9.70 -24.74 -20.87
CA VAL A 436 -10.82 -25.67 -21.13
C VAL A 436 -11.62 -25.25 -22.37
N SER A 437 -11.56 -23.99 -22.79
CA SER A 437 -12.36 -23.47 -23.91
C SER A 437 -11.55 -23.32 -25.19
N SER A 438 -12.06 -23.88 -26.29
CA SER A 438 -11.49 -23.73 -27.64
C SER A 438 -11.62 -22.30 -28.19
N ASN A 439 -12.59 -21.52 -27.68
CA ASN A 439 -12.93 -20.16 -28.16
C ASN A 439 -12.14 -19.04 -27.48
N PHE A 440 -11.04 -19.35 -26.81
CA PHE A 440 -10.14 -18.37 -26.22
C PHE A 440 -9.50 -17.49 -27.31
N LYS A 441 -9.95 -16.24 -27.46
CA LYS A 441 -9.43 -15.28 -28.43
C LYS A 441 -8.40 -14.36 -27.77
N LEU A 442 -7.12 -14.64 -27.97
CA LEU A 442 -6.04 -13.78 -27.50
C LEU A 442 -5.93 -12.45 -28.26
N SER A 443 -6.51 -12.35 -29.47
CA SER A 443 -6.39 -11.14 -30.30
C SER A 443 -6.97 -9.91 -29.64
N GLU A 444 -8.20 -10.01 -29.14
CA GLU A 444 -8.90 -8.89 -28.51
C GLU A 444 -8.21 -8.48 -27.19
N TRP A 445 -7.59 -9.43 -26.50
CA TRP A 445 -6.78 -9.16 -25.31
C TRP A 445 -5.46 -8.46 -25.64
N PHE A 446 -4.79 -8.83 -26.75
CA PHE A 446 -3.58 -8.14 -27.19
C PHE A 446 -3.86 -6.68 -27.55
N ASP A 447 -4.94 -6.42 -28.30
CA ASP A 447 -5.32 -5.07 -28.73
C ASP A 447 -5.63 -4.13 -27.55
N TYR A 448 -6.15 -4.68 -26.45
CA TYR A 448 -6.46 -3.89 -25.24
C TYR A 448 -5.22 -3.61 -24.38
N ASN A 449 -4.25 -4.51 -24.32
CA ASN A 449 -3.16 -4.45 -23.33
C ASN A 449 -1.79 -4.04 -23.87
N PHE A 450 -1.62 -3.93 -25.20
CA PHE A 450 -0.34 -3.61 -25.84
C PHE A 450 -0.45 -2.33 -26.69
N LEU A 451 0.65 -1.59 -26.82
CA LEU A 451 0.71 -0.39 -27.68
C LEU A 451 0.83 -0.72 -29.17
N ALA A 452 1.55 -1.79 -29.51
CA ALA A 452 1.78 -2.19 -30.89
C ALA A 452 0.71 -3.18 -31.35
N GLU A 453 0.18 -3.00 -32.56
CA GLU A 453 -0.73 -3.96 -33.19
C GLU A 453 -0.06 -5.34 -33.31
N VAL A 454 -0.59 -6.32 -32.58
CA VAL A 454 -0.10 -7.70 -32.61
C VAL A 454 -0.84 -8.42 -33.73
N ASN A 455 -0.17 -8.65 -34.86
CA ASN A 455 -0.81 -9.42 -35.94
C ASN A 455 -1.10 -10.84 -35.45
N THR A 456 -2.36 -11.15 -35.21
CA THR A 456 -2.78 -12.43 -34.63
C THR A 456 -2.92 -13.53 -35.68
N GLU A 457 -3.12 -13.19 -36.95
CA GLU A 457 -3.43 -14.13 -38.04
C GLU A 457 -2.21 -14.92 -38.56
N ASP A 458 -0.98 -14.43 -38.34
CA ASP A 458 0.20 -14.97 -39.04
C ASP A 458 0.85 -16.21 -38.39
N THR A 459 0.79 -16.39 -37.07
CA THR A 459 1.57 -17.42 -36.35
C THR A 459 0.95 -17.85 -35.01
N PRO A 460 1.03 -19.14 -34.61
CA PRO A 460 0.63 -19.61 -33.27
C PRO A 460 1.59 -19.16 -32.15
N VAL A 461 2.79 -18.69 -32.53
CA VAL A 461 3.81 -18.17 -31.63
C VAL A 461 3.90 -16.66 -31.77
N LYS A 462 3.75 -15.94 -30.67
CA LYS A 462 3.92 -14.48 -30.57
C LYS A 462 5.17 -14.18 -29.73
N ARG A 463 6.00 -13.26 -30.23
CA ARG A 463 7.27 -12.90 -29.59
C ARG A 463 7.30 -11.42 -29.28
N PHE A 464 7.76 -11.09 -28.09
CA PHE A 464 7.86 -9.73 -27.61
C PHE A 464 9.24 -9.47 -27.04
N TYR A 465 9.72 -8.24 -27.16
CA TYR A 465 10.94 -7.77 -26.53
C TYR A 465 10.59 -6.81 -25.40
N SER A 466 11.05 -7.10 -24.18
CA SER A 466 10.82 -6.24 -23.03
C SER A 466 11.88 -5.14 -22.95
N LEU A 467 11.42 -3.89 -22.92
CA LEU A 467 12.30 -2.74 -22.72
C LEU A 467 12.94 -2.68 -21.32
N ARG A 468 12.30 -3.30 -20.32
CA ARG A 468 12.73 -3.27 -18.92
C ARG A 468 14.01 -4.09 -18.71
N ASN A 469 13.92 -5.39 -19.00
CA ASN A 469 14.97 -6.35 -18.69
C ASN A 469 15.80 -6.73 -19.92
N LYS A 470 15.42 -6.25 -21.11
CA LYS A 470 16.08 -6.55 -22.40
C LYS A 470 16.05 -8.03 -22.77
N ASN A 471 15.04 -8.76 -22.27
CA ASN A 471 14.80 -10.17 -22.59
C ASN A 471 13.59 -10.33 -23.52
N TYR A 472 13.51 -11.49 -24.15
CA TYR A 472 12.39 -11.85 -25.01
C TYR A 472 11.35 -12.65 -24.24
N LEU A 473 10.09 -12.30 -24.45
CA LEU A 473 8.90 -13.03 -24.03
C LEU A 473 8.34 -13.79 -25.24
N VAL A 474 8.08 -15.08 -25.07
CA VAL A 474 7.48 -15.90 -26.12
C VAL A 474 6.19 -16.52 -25.59
N ILE A 475 5.08 -16.27 -26.27
CA ILE A 475 3.77 -16.84 -25.97
C ILE A 475 3.41 -17.80 -27.11
N LYS A 476 3.20 -19.07 -26.79
CA LYS A 476 2.83 -20.11 -27.76
C LYS A 476 1.52 -20.75 -27.35
N ARG A 477 0.67 -21.01 -28.33
CA ARG A 477 -0.52 -21.84 -28.15
C ARG A 477 -0.36 -23.13 -28.94
N ASP A 478 -0.53 -24.25 -28.25
CA ASP A 478 -0.50 -25.58 -28.83
C ASP A 478 -1.91 -25.99 -29.28
N ASP A 479 -1.98 -26.93 -30.24
CA ASP A 479 -3.23 -27.45 -30.79
C ASP A 479 -4.10 -28.16 -29.74
N ASP A 480 -3.47 -28.69 -28.69
CA ASP A 480 -4.10 -29.37 -27.55
C ASP A 480 -4.72 -28.41 -26.51
N GLY A 481 -4.67 -27.09 -26.77
CA GLY A 481 -5.26 -26.07 -25.89
C GLY A 481 -4.36 -25.63 -24.73
N TYR A 482 -3.08 -25.99 -24.77
CA TYR A 482 -2.08 -25.48 -23.83
C TYR A 482 -1.54 -24.13 -24.29
N LEU A 483 -1.33 -23.24 -23.33
CA LEU A 483 -0.62 -21.97 -23.50
C LEU A 483 0.73 -22.08 -22.78
N HIS A 484 1.80 -21.83 -23.51
CA HIS A 484 3.17 -21.82 -23.00
C HIS A 484 3.69 -20.39 -23.04
N ILE A 485 4.10 -19.88 -21.87
CA ILE A 485 4.72 -18.56 -21.72
C ILE A 485 6.18 -18.77 -21.31
N HIS A 486 7.11 -18.34 -22.16
CA HIS A 486 8.54 -18.42 -21.89
C HIS A 486 9.12 -17.04 -21.59
N HIS A 487 9.57 -16.84 -20.36
CA HIS A 487 10.25 -15.63 -19.91
C HIS A 487 10.87 -15.86 -18.52
N ASN A 488 12.03 -15.24 -18.24
CA ASN A 488 12.74 -15.44 -16.96
C ASN A 488 12.19 -14.60 -15.79
N ASP A 489 11.44 -13.53 -16.06
CA ASP A 489 10.84 -12.70 -15.01
C ASP A 489 9.48 -13.25 -14.60
N ILE A 490 9.43 -13.87 -13.41
CA ILE A 490 8.21 -14.44 -12.84
C ILE A 490 7.12 -13.39 -12.60
N LYS A 491 7.49 -12.14 -12.25
CA LYS A 491 6.53 -11.06 -11.98
C LYS A 491 5.77 -10.69 -13.25
N LEU A 492 6.49 -10.50 -14.36
CA LEU A 492 5.86 -10.22 -15.67
C LEU A 492 4.93 -11.36 -16.09
N VAL A 493 5.37 -12.62 -15.93
CA VAL A 493 4.55 -13.79 -16.30
C VAL A 493 3.30 -13.88 -15.42
N GLY A 494 3.42 -13.65 -14.12
CA GLY A 494 2.28 -13.55 -13.20
C GLY A 494 1.27 -12.50 -13.64
N GLU A 495 1.72 -11.28 -13.95
CA GLU A 495 0.84 -10.20 -14.41
C GLU A 495 0.13 -10.52 -15.74
N LEU A 496 0.83 -11.18 -16.67
CA LEU A 496 0.24 -11.67 -17.92
C LEU A 496 -0.87 -12.68 -17.63
N VAL A 497 -0.59 -13.70 -16.81
CA VAL A 497 -1.55 -14.75 -16.44
C VAL A 497 -2.77 -14.17 -15.74
N GLN A 498 -2.58 -13.30 -14.75
CA GLN A 498 -3.68 -12.65 -14.04
C GLN A 498 -4.51 -11.76 -14.97
N SER A 499 -3.87 -10.99 -15.87
CA SER A 499 -4.62 -10.13 -16.81
C SER A 499 -5.42 -10.94 -17.83
N ILE A 500 -4.89 -12.07 -18.29
CA ILE A 500 -5.58 -13.00 -19.19
C ILE A 500 -6.79 -13.60 -18.47
N ALA A 501 -6.60 -14.06 -17.24
CA ALA A 501 -7.68 -14.63 -16.45
C ALA A 501 -8.79 -13.62 -16.15
N LYS A 502 -8.42 -12.39 -15.76
CA LYS A 502 -9.37 -11.30 -15.49
C LYS A 502 -10.15 -10.90 -16.74
N TYR A 503 -9.49 -10.80 -17.90
CA TYR A 503 -10.15 -10.45 -19.16
C TYR A 503 -11.20 -11.48 -19.59
N HIS A 504 -10.95 -12.76 -19.31
CA HIS A 504 -11.84 -13.87 -19.67
C HIS A 504 -12.74 -14.35 -18.52
N ASP A 505 -12.76 -13.65 -17.39
CA ASP A 505 -13.53 -14.00 -16.18
C ASP A 505 -13.30 -15.46 -15.70
N LEU A 506 -12.04 -15.89 -15.71
CA LEU A 506 -11.66 -17.24 -15.29
C LEU A 506 -11.60 -17.32 -13.76
N ARG A 507 -12.43 -18.17 -13.18
CA ARG A 507 -12.47 -18.39 -11.73
C ARG A 507 -11.37 -19.31 -11.21
N GLU A 508 -10.89 -20.22 -12.04
CA GLU A 508 -9.85 -21.18 -11.65
C GLU A 508 -8.90 -21.45 -12.82
N LEU A 509 -7.60 -21.40 -12.54
CA LEU A 509 -6.54 -21.70 -13.50
C LEU A 509 -5.37 -22.38 -12.80
N LYS A 510 -5.04 -23.59 -13.26
CA LYS A 510 -3.86 -24.34 -12.82
C LYS A 510 -2.71 -24.12 -13.80
N SER A 511 -1.49 -24.06 -13.26
CA SER A 511 -0.28 -23.93 -14.06
C SER A 511 0.86 -24.78 -13.51
N VAL A 512 1.74 -25.18 -14.43
CA VAL A 512 3.03 -25.78 -14.14
C VAL A 512 4.11 -24.76 -14.50
N ALA A 513 4.90 -24.35 -13.52
CA ALA A 513 5.84 -23.24 -13.63
C ALA A 513 7.26 -23.70 -13.37
N TYR A 514 8.17 -23.53 -14.33
CA TYR A 514 9.56 -23.91 -14.19
C TYR A 514 10.46 -22.67 -14.34
N PHE A 515 11.10 -22.28 -13.24
CA PHE A 515 12.04 -21.17 -13.16
C PHE A 515 13.34 -21.64 -12.47
N PRO A 516 14.34 -22.16 -13.22
CA PRO A 516 15.50 -22.83 -12.64
C PRO A 516 16.32 -21.94 -11.69
N PHE A 517 16.50 -20.66 -12.05
CA PHE A 517 17.22 -19.70 -11.21
C PHE A 517 16.51 -19.42 -9.88
N GLU A 518 15.19 -19.25 -9.90
CA GLU A 518 14.42 -19.05 -8.66
C GLU A 518 14.36 -20.33 -7.83
N GLU A 519 14.26 -21.51 -8.45
CA GLU A 519 14.33 -22.79 -7.73
C GLU A 519 15.67 -22.99 -7.00
N GLU A 520 16.80 -22.65 -7.64
CA GLU A 520 18.13 -22.74 -7.03
C GLU A 520 18.29 -21.73 -5.88
N LYS A 521 17.85 -20.49 -6.09
CA LYS A 521 17.80 -19.46 -5.05
C LYS A 521 16.98 -19.89 -3.84
N MET A 522 15.83 -20.53 -4.05
CA MET A 522 14.98 -21.04 -2.97
C MET A 522 15.65 -22.19 -2.19
N LYS A 523 16.36 -23.09 -2.88
CA LYS A 523 17.15 -24.14 -2.22
C LYS A 523 18.26 -23.54 -1.36
N GLN A 524 18.94 -22.51 -1.85
CA GLN A 524 19.95 -21.80 -1.07
C GLN A 524 19.35 -21.13 0.17
N MET A 525 18.20 -20.46 0.02
CA MET A 525 17.49 -19.82 1.15
C MET A 525 17.11 -20.83 2.22
N ALA A 526 16.63 -22.02 1.84
CA ALA A 526 16.29 -23.08 2.80
C ALA A 526 17.49 -23.47 3.68
N VAL A 527 18.66 -23.68 3.07
CA VAL A 527 19.91 -24.00 3.79
C VAL A 527 20.33 -22.86 4.72
N GLU A 528 20.20 -21.60 4.28
CA GLU A 528 20.54 -20.44 5.10
C GLU A 528 19.59 -20.26 6.29
N ILE A 529 18.30 -20.53 6.11
CA ILE A 529 17.29 -20.49 7.17
C ILE A 529 17.59 -21.54 8.24
N GLU A 530 17.84 -22.80 7.84
CA GLU A 530 18.21 -23.89 8.76
C GLU A 530 19.46 -23.52 9.58
N GLY A 531 20.52 -23.05 8.92
CA GLY A 531 21.75 -22.65 9.61
C GLY A 531 21.54 -21.48 10.59
N ALA A 532 20.68 -20.52 10.24
CA ALA A 532 20.37 -19.41 11.14
C ALA A 532 19.52 -19.83 12.35
N TYR A 533 18.60 -20.80 12.19
CA TYR A 533 17.88 -21.41 13.30
C TYR A 533 18.80 -22.11 14.30
N GLU A 534 19.77 -22.90 13.81
CA GLU A 534 20.77 -23.55 14.66
C GLU A 534 21.58 -22.55 15.48
N ILE A 535 22.04 -21.46 14.84
CA ILE A 535 22.78 -20.38 15.53
C ILE A 535 21.92 -19.75 16.62
N ASN A 536 20.65 -19.44 16.31
CA ASN A 536 19.76 -18.76 17.25
C ASN A 536 19.46 -19.65 18.47
N ASN A 537 19.19 -20.95 18.26
CA ASN A 537 18.95 -21.93 19.32
C ASN A 537 20.17 -22.08 20.24
N ARG A 538 21.37 -22.18 19.66
CA ARG A 538 22.62 -22.25 20.45
C ARG A 538 22.84 -20.98 21.26
N MET A 539 22.64 -19.81 20.66
CA MET A 539 22.87 -18.52 21.33
C MET A 539 21.88 -18.24 22.44
N ALA A 540 20.61 -18.68 22.32
CA ALA A 540 19.60 -18.46 23.34
C ALA A 540 20.00 -19.06 24.70
N ALA A 541 20.52 -20.29 24.70
CA ALA A 541 20.97 -20.98 25.91
C ALA A 541 22.20 -20.29 26.56
N GLU A 542 23.21 -19.96 25.76
CA GLU A 542 24.41 -19.26 26.24
C GLU A 542 24.09 -17.89 26.83
N PHE A 543 23.21 -17.14 26.16
CA PHE A 543 22.80 -15.80 26.57
C PHE A 543 22.07 -15.83 27.91
N ALA A 544 21.14 -16.78 28.09
CA ALA A 544 20.42 -16.97 29.35
C ALA A 544 21.36 -17.30 30.52
N GLN A 545 22.34 -18.18 30.29
CA GLN A 545 23.36 -18.51 31.28
C GLN A 545 24.19 -17.29 31.69
N LYS A 546 24.66 -16.50 30.72
CA LYS A 546 25.45 -15.29 30.98
C LYS A 546 24.66 -14.20 31.71
N ILE A 547 23.37 -14.04 31.40
CA ILE A 547 22.47 -13.13 32.16
C ILE A 547 22.36 -13.57 33.61
N SER A 548 22.17 -14.87 33.86
CA SER A 548 22.06 -15.39 35.23
C SER A 548 23.34 -15.12 36.03
N LEU A 549 24.51 -15.33 35.42
CA LEU A 549 25.81 -15.05 36.04
C LEU A 549 26.04 -13.55 36.29
N ALA A 550 25.61 -12.69 35.36
CA ALA A 550 25.69 -11.25 35.53
C ALA A 550 24.82 -10.76 36.70
N LYS A 551 23.57 -11.24 36.80
CA LYS A 551 22.68 -10.97 37.93
C LYS A 551 23.30 -11.41 39.27
N GLU A 552 23.87 -12.60 39.30
CA GLU A 552 24.57 -13.11 40.48
C GLU A 552 25.77 -12.21 40.88
N CYS A 553 26.55 -11.74 39.92
CA CYS A 553 27.64 -10.79 40.19
C CYS A 553 27.12 -9.47 40.77
N VAL A 554 26.00 -8.93 40.27
CA VAL A 554 25.41 -7.71 40.85
C VAL A 554 24.99 -7.94 42.31
N ILE A 555 24.27 -9.03 42.59
CA ILE A 555 23.81 -9.35 43.95
C ILE A 555 25.00 -9.52 44.92
N ARG A 556 26.04 -10.27 44.51
CA ARG A 556 27.26 -10.42 45.32
C ARG A 556 28.04 -9.11 45.46
N GLY A 557 28.02 -8.27 44.43
CA GLY A 557 28.62 -6.94 44.45
C GLY A 557 27.99 -6.06 45.53
N GLU A 558 26.66 -6.03 45.60
CA GLU A 558 25.90 -5.30 46.63
C GLU A 558 26.17 -5.84 48.04
N ASP A 559 26.23 -7.17 48.21
CA ASP A 559 26.57 -7.78 49.51
C ASP A 559 27.99 -7.41 49.98
N PHE A 560 28.96 -7.34 49.07
CA PHE A 560 30.30 -6.87 49.41
C PHE A 560 30.34 -5.38 49.75
N ILE A 561 29.48 -4.55 49.14
CA ILE A 561 29.35 -3.13 49.49
C ILE A 561 28.78 -2.99 50.90
N ALA A 562 27.71 -3.72 51.20
CA ALA A 562 27.06 -3.73 52.52
C ALA A 562 28.02 -4.17 53.64
N ASN A 563 28.93 -5.11 53.35
CA ASN A 563 29.93 -5.61 54.29
C ASN A 563 31.28 -4.84 54.25
N HIS A 564 31.35 -3.69 53.57
CA HIS A 564 32.57 -2.86 53.41
C HIS A 564 33.80 -3.59 52.82
N GLN A 565 33.58 -4.65 52.03
CA GLN A 565 34.64 -5.43 51.37
C GLN A 565 34.93 -4.93 49.95
N TYR A 566 35.47 -3.71 49.83
CA TYR A 566 35.65 -3.01 48.54
C TYR A 566 36.61 -3.73 47.55
N SER A 567 37.61 -4.46 48.05
CA SER A 567 38.54 -5.21 47.20
C SER A 567 37.88 -6.39 46.49
N SER A 568 37.00 -7.12 47.18
CA SER A 568 36.18 -8.20 46.62
C SER A 568 35.11 -7.65 45.68
N CYS A 569 34.45 -6.56 46.07
CA CYS A 569 33.49 -5.82 45.24
C CYS A 569 34.09 -5.46 43.87
N LYS A 570 35.29 -4.86 43.83
CA LYS A 570 35.97 -4.49 42.57
C LYS A 570 36.20 -5.70 41.67
N LYS A 571 36.55 -6.86 42.22
CA LYS A 571 36.75 -8.10 41.43
C LYS A 571 35.44 -8.58 40.80
N VAL A 572 34.34 -8.54 41.56
CA VAL A 572 33.02 -8.97 41.08
C VAL A 572 32.48 -8.02 40.01
N PHE A 573 32.59 -6.70 40.19
CA PHE A 573 32.17 -5.75 39.16
C PHE A 573 33.05 -5.79 37.90
N ASN A 574 34.35 -6.07 38.03
CA ASN A 574 35.19 -6.34 36.85
C ASN A 574 34.71 -7.57 36.08
N ARG A 575 34.32 -8.64 36.80
CA ARG A 575 33.74 -9.84 36.18
C ARG A 575 32.38 -9.54 35.52
N ALA A 576 31.52 -8.76 36.17
CA ALA A 576 30.26 -8.31 35.60
C ALA A 576 30.48 -7.48 34.31
N ASN A 577 31.49 -6.61 34.28
CA ASN A 577 31.82 -5.83 33.10
C ASN A 577 32.29 -6.70 31.92
N VAL A 578 33.12 -7.72 32.19
CA VAL A 578 33.51 -8.71 31.16
C VAL A 578 32.28 -9.46 30.63
N MET A 579 31.39 -9.91 31.52
CA MET A 579 30.13 -10.55 31.12
C MET A 579 29.23 -9.61 30.30
N ASN A 580 29.19 -8.33 30.64
CA ASN A 580 28.42 -7.34 29.91
C ASN A 580 28.96 -7.11 28.49
N GLN A 581 30.28 -7.01 28.33
CA GLN A 581 30.90 -6.89 26.99
C GLN A 581 30.61 -8.12 26.12
N ASP A 582 30.69 -9.30 26.71
CA ASP A 582 30.34 -10.56 26.06
C ASP A 582 28.85 -10.61 25.65
N LEU A 583 27.95 -10.20 26.54
CA LEU A 583 26.51 -10.13 26.27
C LEU A 583 26.20 -9.14 25.15
N LEU A 584 26.86 -7.98 25.12
CA LEU A 584 26.72 -7.01 24.03
C LEU A 584 27.19 -7.58 22.69
N ALA A 585 28.31 -8.32 22.68
CA ALA A 585 28.81 -8.99 21.48
C ALA A 585 27.83 -10.05 20.98
N GLN A 586 27.33 -10.93 21.86
CA GLN A 586 26.33 -11.94 21.53
C GLN A 586 25.01 -11.32 21.06
N HIS A 587 24.55 -10.24 21.71
CA HIS A 587 23.34 -9.53 21.34
C HIS A 587 23.44 -8.95 19.93
N ARG A 588 24.58 -8.35 19.56
CA ARG A 588 24.82 -7.87 18.18
C ARG A 588 24.72 -8.99 17.15
N ILE A 589 25.27 -10.17 17.45
CA ILE A 589 25.16 -11.32 16.54
C ILE A 589 23.71 -11.77 16.44
N ARG A 590 22.98 -11.88 17.54
CA ARG A 590 21.56 -12.26 17.56
C ARG A 590 20.70 -11.28 16.75
N VAL A 591 20.92 -9.98 16.89
CA VAL A 591 20.21 -8.95 16.08
C VAL A 591 20.51 -9.13 14.59
N LYS A 592 21.78 -9.35 14.22
CA LYS A 592 22.18 -9.57 12.81
C LYS A 592 21.59 -10.86 12.23
N THR A 593 21.68 -11.97 12.95
CA THR A 593 21.10 -13.26 12.54
C THR A 593 19.59 -13.13 12.39
N ARG A 594 18.92 -12.43 13.33
CA ARG A 594 17.48 -12.17 13.25
C ARG A 594 17.12 -11.34 12.03
N GLN A 595 17.84 -10.25 11.74
CA GLN A 595 17.57 -9.44 10.54
C GLN A 595 17.76 -10.26 9.26
N THR A 596 18.73 -11.17 9.26
CA THR A 596 18.96 -12.08 8.13
C THR A 596 17.78 -13.04 7.95
N LEU A 597 17.32 -13.68 9.02
CA LEU A 597 16.12 -14.53 9.01
C LEU A 597 14.88 -13.77 8.52
N LEU A 598 14.64 -12.56 9.03
CA LEU A 598 13.51 -11.72 8.59
C LEU A 598 13.55 -11.44 7.10
N ASN A 599 14.72 -11.08 6.56
CA ASN A 599 14.89 -10.81 5.14
C ASN A 599 14.70 -12.08 4.29
N LEU A 600 15.17 -13.24 4.78
CA LEU A 600 14.99 -14.54 4.13
C LEU A 600 13.50 -14.93 4.09
N PHE A 601 12.77 -14.80 5.20
CA PHE A 601 11.33 -15.05 5.23
C PHE A 601 10.54 -14.11 4.33
N LYS A 602 10.87 -12.81 4.34
CA LYS A 602 10.26 -11.85 3.41
C LYS A 602 10.49 -12.26 1.96
N SER A 603 11.70 -12.67 1.59
CA SER A 603 12.01 -13.12 0.23
C SER A 603 11.35 -14.45 -0.13
N LEU A 604 11.22 -15.37 0.83
CA LEU A 604 10.53 -16.65 0.65
C LEU A 604 9.05 -16.43 0.39
N ASN A 605 8.41 -15.63 1.23
CA ASN A 605 7.00 -15.25 1.12
C ASN A 605 6.71 -14.47 -0.17
N ALA A 606 7.59 -13.54 -0.55
CA ALA A 606 7.51 -12.85 -1.84
C ALA A 606 7.54 -13.84 -3.02
N SER A 607 8.39 -14.86 -2.93
CA SER A 607 8.45 -15.90 -3.97
C SER A 607 7.17 -16.73 -4.00
N ILE A 608 6.64 -17.14 -2.83
CA ILE A 608 5.37 -17.87 -2.73
C ILE A 608 4.22 -17.05 -3.34
N ASP A 609 4.12 -15.75 -3.02
CA ASP A 609 3.11 -14.84 -3.61
C ASP A 609 3.25 -14.76 -5.15
N LEU A 610 4.47 -14.58 -5.66
CA LEU A 610 4.72 -14.54 -7.12
C LEU A 610 4.30 -15.83 -7.83
N TYR A 611 4.60 -17.00 -7.26
CA TYR A 611 4.15 -18.29 -7.80
C TYR A 611 2.64 -18.50 -7.64
N SER A 612 2.00 -17.91 -6.62
CA SER A 612 0.55 -17.90 -6.48
C SER A 612 -0.11 -17.09 -7.59
N LYS A 613 0.48 -15.96 -8.02
CA LYS A 613 0.03 -15.14 -9.16
C LYS A 613 0.17 -15.84 -10.52
N LEU A 614 0.81 -17.01 -10.60
CA LEU A 614 0.78 -17.87 -11.80
C LEU A 614 -0.47 -18.74 -11.89
N ARG A 615 -1.35 -18.69 -10.87
CA ARG A 615 -2.57 -19.50 -10.73
C ARG A 615 -3.74 -18.60 -10.36
N VAL A 616 -4.96 -19.10 -10.50
CA VAL A 616 -6.18 -18.34 -10.21
C VAL A 616 -7.13 -19.18 -9.38
N GLY A 617 -7.80 -18.54 -8.42
CA GLY A 617 -8.78 -19.18 -7.54
C GLY A 617 -8.14 -20.13 -6.52
N HIS A 618 -8.82 -21.25 -6.27
CA HIS A 618 -8.39 -22.25 -5.28
C HIS A 618 -6.98 -22.81 -5.54
N ALA A 619 -6.53 -22.88 -6.79
CA ALA A 619 -5.19 -23.34 -7.11
C ALA A 619 -4.09 -22.44 -6.53
N ALA A 620 -4.35 -21.13 -6.42
CA ALA A 620 -3.43 -20.17 -5.81
C ALA A 620 -3.43 -20.29 -4.27
N SER A 621 -4.60 -20.32 -3.63
CA SER A 621 -4.69 -20.45 -2.17
C SER A 621 -4.15 -21.78 -1.66
N SER A 622 -4.46 -22.89 -2.36
CA SER A 622 -3.94 -24.22 -2.00
C SER A 622 -2.42 -24.27 -2.04
N LEU A 623 -1.76 -23.59 -2.97
CA LEU A 623 -0.30 -23.53 -3.03
C LEU A 623 0.29 -22.81 -1.81
N ILE A 624 -0.35 -21.71 -1.38
CA ILE A 624 0.07 -20.94 -0.19
C ILE A 624 -0.06 -21.81 1.07
N VAL A 625 -1.20 -22.49 1.23
CA VAL A 625 -1.46 -23.39 2.37
C VAL A 625 -0.47 -24.55 2.42
N GLU A 626 -0.19 -25.20 1.29
CA GLU A 626 0.76 -26.31 1.24
C GLU A 626 2.21 -25.86 1.44
N SER A 627 2.58 -24.69 0.92
CA SER A 627 3.88 -24.06 1.21
C SER A 627 4.01 -23.74 2.70
N ARG A 628 2.95 -23.27 3.35
CA ARG A 628 2.91 -23.00 4.79
C ARG A 628 3.07 -24.27 5.61
N LYS A 629 2.40 -25.37 5.23
CA LYS A 629 2.58 -26.69 5.86
C LYS A 629 4.02 -27.16 5.76
N ALA A 630 4.64 -27.03 4.57
CA ALA A 630 6.04 -27.39 4.40
C ALA A 630 6.99 -26.57 5.29
N ILE A 631 6.71 -25.27 5.47
CA ILE A 631 7.47 -24.40 6.39
C ILE A 631 7.25 -24.82 7.85
N ALA A 632 6.01 -25.13 8.24
CA ALA A 632 5.67 -25.54 9.61
C ALA A 632 6.26 -26.91 9.98
N ASP A 633 6.32 -27.84 9.03
CA ASP A 633 6.88 -29.19 9.19
C ASP A 633 8.41 -29.21 9.02
N GLU A 634 9.07 -28.04 8.94
CA GLU A 634 10.52 -27.89 8.71
C GLU A 634 11.02 -28.63 7.44
N SER A 635 10.15 -28.82 6.45
CA SER A 635 10.42 -29.55 5.22
C SER A 635 10.67 -28.62 4.02
N LEU A 636 11.53 -27.62 4.22
CA LEU A 636 11.80 -26.54 3.25
C LEU A 636 12.28 -27.04 1.88
N ASN A 637 12.90 -28.23 1.82
CA ASN A 637 13.34 -28.87 0.59
C ASN A 637 12.20 -29.24 -0.38
N LEU A 638 10.95 -29.34 0.12
CA LEU A 638 9.78 -29.64 -0.71
C LEU A 638 9.22 -28.41 -1.42
N ILE A 639 9.51 -27.20 -0.92
CA ILE A 639 8.94 -25.94 -1.42
C ILE A 639 9.15 -25.77 -2.94
N PRO A 640 10.36 -25.94 -3.52
CA PRO A 640 10.54 -25.78 -4.96
C PRO A 640 9.64 -26.70 -5.80
N SER A 641 9.41 -27.94 -5.33
CA SER A 641 8.53 -28.89 -6.02
C SER A 641 7.06 -28.47 -5.93
N ILE A 642 6.63 -27.97 -4.77
CA ILE A 642 5.26 -27.46 -4.56
C ILE A 642 5.00 -26.27 -5.47
N LEU A 643 5.94 -25.31 -5.53
CA LEU A 643 5.82 -24.10 -6.36
C LEU A 643 5.73 -24.43 -7.86
N ARG A 644 6.50 -25.42 -8.31
CA ARG A 644 6.54 -25.84 -9.71
C ARG A 644 5.23 -26.42 -10.19
N HIS A 645 4.73 -27.45 -9.52
CA HIS A 645 3.58 -28.21 -10.02
C HIS A 645 2.25 -27.68 -9.51
N GLY A 646 2.21 -27.12 -8.29
CA GLY A 646 0.97 -27.10 -7.53
C GLY A 646 0.53 -28.53 -7.20
N LEU A 647 -0.34 -28.70 -6.21
CA LEU A 647 -0.94 -30.01 -5.92
C LEU A 647 -2.24 -30.23 -6.72
#